data_AF-A0A833LRE0-F1
#
_entry.id   AF-A0A833LRE0-F1
#
_cell.length_a   1.000
_cell.length_b   1.000
_cell.length_c   1.000
_cell.angle_alpha   90.00
_cell.angle_beta   90.00
_cell.angle_gamma   90.00
#
_symmetry.space_group_name_H-M   'P 1'
#
loop_
_entity.id
_entity.type
_entity.pdbx_description
1 polymer ?
#
loop_
_entity_poly.entity_id
_entity_poly.type
_entity_poly.pdbx_seq_one_letter_code
_entity_poly.pdbx_strand_id
1 'polypeptide(L)'
;PKEGRLVVDKRATQKQLKIQLDALNLMRQPRTERQEILKRRILHPSDAENDPTLPPVTAWFSTHLDDNKKNVIQAALASRDIFVAEGPPGTGKTTFIAELILQYLVRFPQKRILLTSQTHIAVDNAIERVAKHRPDLRITRVGRREAKVADTVQRYLLQNRLDEWRKRVYQQATDYLKRRAKQEGLDVQAIQMGLDAGLLVKAQKDLALAEDSEAERIVELAEINRLLAEKDGEQNPTVDANKATFLNQERERLEDDLGMLRKTLKERAGLLRKLRDGFKRVYPDYAELADKPVDEIIEWQDSLVGSSVAANRFRALFELNAEWIQRFALREDCEEAILMDSDLIAGTCIGIAGSDAEGESYGLCILDEASKASFPEALVPLIRSEKWILVGDQKQLPPFVDAVLRDKQMVESKEIDPTVVRETLLARLSNRGIPAHARAMLYRQHRMVPGIGSLISTVFYNGELENAGEPKVPPPIAQWLEQRPIVWHSTSKENDRSEQRANNGSWMNPLEAKWTRVLLDRLEFFASAHAPKHGSGVPVEPIKVVVLTGYSAQRSHLENALQSEPRPHLDVEFHTVDAYQGREADVVVFSVTRSNRQGKAGFLAERERINVALSRARFGLCLVGDAEYCRSLGGQSALSEVLEYIQSHPDSCRLKEGIT
;
A
#
# COMPACT_ATOMS: atom_id res chain seq x y z
N PRO A 1 10.27 21.11 -22.94
CA PRO A 1 9.70 22.33 -23.55
C PRO A 1 10.61 23.54 -23.26
N LYS A 2 10.85 24.41 -24.27
CA LYS A 2 11.66 25.62 -24.09
C LYS A 2 10.88 26.77 -23.44
N GLU A 3 9.54 26.73 -23.51
CA GLU A 3 8.60 27.60 -22.80
C GLU A 3 7.36 26.80 -22.39
N GLY A 4 6.65 27.24 -21.35
CA GLY A 4 5.42 26.61 -20.86
C GLY A 4 4.99 27.11 -19.48
N ARG A 5 3.74 26.82 -19.10
CA ARG A 5 3.19 27.12 -17.77
C ARG A 5 3.23 25.87 -16.91
N LEU A 6 3.89 25.94 -15.75
CA LEU A 6 3.77 24.92 -14.73
C LEU A 6 2.40 25.05 -14.07
N VAL A 7 1.61 23.99 -14.14
CA VAL A 7 0.31 23.88 -13.46
C VAL A 7 0.39 22.68 -12.52
N VAL A 8 -0.01 22.89 -11.27
CA VAL A 8 -0.07 21.82 -10.27
C VAL A 8 -1.39 21.08 -10.44
N ASP A 9 -1.33 19.80 -10.84
CA ASP A 9 -2.52 18.93 -10.88
C ASP A 9 -2.89 18.48 -9.46
N LYS A 10 -4.02 18.98 -8.97
CA LYS A 10 -4.54 18.68 -7.62
C LYS A 10 -5.65 17.63 -7.60
N ARG A 11 -6.03 17.05 -8.75
CA ARG A 11 -7.19 16.14 -8.86
C ARG A 11 -7.06 14.92 -7.95
N ALA A 12 -5.85 14.35 -7.85
CA ALA A 12 -5.58 13.22 -6.97
C ALA A 12 -5.82 13.58 -5.49
N THR A 13 -5.24 14.69 -5.03
CA THR A 13 -5.43 15.18 -3.64
C THR A 13 -6.89 15.49 -3.35
N GLN A 14 -7.60 16.15 -4.27
CA GLN A 14 -9.03 16.44 -4.11
C GLN A 14 -9.86 15.16 -3.99
N LYS A 15 -9.59 14.13 -4.80
CA LYS A 15 -10.27 12.83 -4.70
C LYS A 15 -10.02 12.18 -3.34
N GLN A 16 -8.79 12.19 -2.83
CA GLN A 16 -8.46 11.61 -1.52
C GLN A 16 -9.18 12.35 -0.37
N LEU A 17 -9.23 13.69 -0.44
CA LEU A 17 -9.94 14.50 0.55
C LEU A 17 -11.45 14.27 0.52
N LYS A 18 -12.04 14.14 -0.67
CA LYS A 18 -13.47 13.81 -0.82
C LYS A 18 -13.81 12.49 -0.14
N ILE A 19 -13.04 11.43 -0.39
CA ILE A 19 -13.22 10.11 0.24
C ILE A 19 -13.20 10.20 1.77
N GLN A 20 -12.23 10.96 2.32
CA GLN A 20 -12.13 11.16 3.78
C GLN A 20 -13.32 11.96 4.34
N LEU A 21 -13.77 12.99 3.61
CA LEU A 21 -14.91 13.80 4.01
C LEU A 21 -16.21 12.98 3.99
N ASP A 22 -16.39 12.14 2.99
CA ASP A 22 -17.55 11.24 2.86
C ASP A 22 -17.60 10.25 4.04
N ALA A 23 -16.46 9.66 4.41
CA ALA A 23 -16.36 8.80 5.60
C ALA A 23 -16.69 9.54 6.90
N LEU A 24 -16.22 10.79 7.04
CA LEU A 24 -16.53 11.61 8.21
C LEU A 24 -18.02 11.98 8.27
N ASN A 25 -18.64 12.29 7.13
CA ASN A 25 -20.07 12.60 7.05
C ASN A 25 -20.93 11.38 7.44
N LEU A 26 -20.56 10.19 6.99
CA LEU A 26 -21.19 8.94 7.42
C LEU A 26 -21.05 8.69 8.92
N MET A 27 -19.91 9.04 9.53
CA MET A 27 -19.74 8.95 10.98
C MET A 27 -20.54 10.00 11.76
N ARG A 28 -20.78 11.17 11.18
CA ARG A 28 -21.66 12.19 11.78
C ARG A 28 -23.11 11.72 11.79
N GLN A 29 -23.56 11.13 10.69
CA GLN A 29 -24.90 10.59 10.50
C GLN A 29 -24.84 9.11 10.09
N PRO A 30 -24.63 8.20 11.06
CA PRO A 30 -24.58 6.76 10.80
C PRO A 30 -25.84 6.26 10.10
N ARG A 31 -25.66 5.41 9.09
CA ARG A 31 -26.76 4.80 8.31
C ARG A 31 -27.00 3.35 8.68
N THR A 32 -26.11 2.75 9.46
CA THR A 32 -26.14 1.34 9.85
C THR A 32 -25.79 1.19 11.33
N GLU A 33 -26.27 0.13 11.97
CA GLU A 33 -25.98 -0.18 13.37
C GLU A 33 -24.47 -0.27 13.64
N ARG A 34 -23.71 -0.93 12.76
CA ARG A 34 -22.25 -1.02 12.87
C ARG A 34 -21.55 0.35 12.91
N GLN A 35 -22.03 1.32 12.14
CA GLN A 35 -21.48 2.68 12.12
C GLN A 35 -21.82 3.43 13.41
N GLU A 36 -23.01 3.20 13.97
CA GLU A 36 -23.38 3.77 15.27
C GLU A 36 -22.54 3.16 16.40
N ILE A 37 -22.30 1.84 16.37
CA ILE A 37 -21.39 1.15 17.31
C ILE A 37 -19.98 1.72 17.19
N LEU A 38 -19.44 1.84 15.97
CA LEU A 38 -18.12 2.44 15.74
C LEU A 38 -18.04 3.85 16.34
N LYS A 39 -19.05 4.69 16.06
CA LYS A 39 -19.13 6.06 16.59
C LYS A 39 -19.11 6.06 18.11
N ARG A 40 -19.93 5.21 18.73
CA ARG A 40 -19.96 5.06 20.18
C ARG A 40 -18.61 4.61 20.74
N ARG A 41 -17.95 3.62 20.14
CA ARG A 41 -16.63 3.14 20.60
C ARG A 41 -15.52 4.18 20.45
N ILE A 42 -15.59 5.03 19.42
CA ILE A 42 -14.65 6.14 19.24
C ILE A 42 -14.87 7.24 20.29
N LEU A 43 -16.12 7.57 20.61
CA LEU A 43 -16.48 8.61 21.58
C LEU A 43 -16.35 8.15 23.03
N HIS A 44 -16.66 6.88 23.29
CA HIS A 44 -16.64 6.22 24.60
C HIS A 44 -15.86 4.89 24.52
N PRO A 45 -14.51 4.94 24.46
CA PRO A 45 -13.69 3.73 24.33
C PRO A 45 -13.82 2.76 25.52
N SER A 46 -14.20 3.27 26.69
CA SER A 46 -14.51 2.51 27.91
C SER A 46 -15.60 1.46 27.70
N ASP A 47 -16.48 1.67 26.73
CA ASP A 47 -17.62 0.79 26.46
C ASP A 47 -17.21 -0.45 25.64
N ALA A 48 -15.94 -0.62 25.28
CA ALA A 48 -15.49 -1.78 24.52
C ALA A 48 -15.77 -3.10 25.27
N GLU A 49 -16.42 -4.04 24.59
CA GLU A 49 -16.81 -5.32 25.17
C GLU A 49 -15.87 -6.45 24.78
N ASN A 50 -15.83 -7.50 25.60
CA ASN A 50 -15.25 -8.79 25.25
C ASN A 50 -16.29 -9.90 25.34
N ASP A 51 -16.02 -11.01 24.66
CA ASP A 51 -16.72 -12.26 24.76
C ASP A 51 -15.85 -13.26 25.56
N PRO A 52 -16.10 -13.40 26.88
CA PRO A 52 -15.35 -14.33 27.71
C PRO A 52 -15.70 -15.80 27.43
N THR A 53 -16.79 -16.06 26.69
CA THR A 53 -17.22 -17.43 26.39
C THR A 53 -16.48 -18.04 25.21
N LEU A 54 -15.68 -17.24 24.51
CA LEU A 54 -15.00 -17.57 23.28
C LEU A 54 -13.92 -18.65 23.53
N PRO A 55 -14.06 -19.91 23.02
CA PRO A 55 -13.05 -20.94 23.18
C PRO A 55 -11.61 -20.48 22.85
N PRO A 56 -10.60 -20.89 23.64
CA PRO A 56 -9.21 -20.53 23.38
C PRO A 56 -8.69 -21.18 22.10
N VAL A 57 -7.72 -20.53 21.46
CA VAL A 57 -7.02 -21.07 20.30
C VAL A 57 -6.08 -22.19 20.77
N THR A 58 -6.27 -23.39 20.22
CA THR A 58 -5.50 -24.60 20.57
C THR A 58 -4.48 -25.01 19.49
N ALA A 59 -4.70 -24.59 18.24
CA ALA A 59 -3.82 -24.87 17.11
C ALA A 59 -3.39 -23.57 16.43
N TRP A 60 -2.10 -23.45 16.12
CA TRP A 60 -1.47 -22.25 15.57
C TRP A 60 -0.91 -22.53 14.18
N PHE A 61 -1.03 -21.57 13.25
CA PHE A 61 -0.49 -21.72 11.88
C PHE A 61 1.02 -21.47 11.84
N SER A 62 1.51 -20.52 12.63
CA SER A 62 2.93 -20.27 12.80
C SER A 62 3.55 -21.14 13.91
N THR A 63 4.65 -21.80 13.59
CA THR A 63 5.42 -22.66 14.51
C THR A 63 6.30 -21.88 15.50
N HIS A 64 6.49 -20.57 15.29
CA HIS A 64 7.45 -19.75 16.04
C HIS A 64 6.79 -18.56 16.77
N LEU A 65 5.52 -18.72 17.16
CA LEU A 65 4.82 -17.72 17.98
C LEU A 65 5.24 -17.82 19.46
N ASP A 66 5.76 -16.72 20.00
CA ASP A 66 5.92 -16.58 21.45
C ASP A 66 4.59 -16.41 22.18
N ASP A 67 4.60 -16.65 23.49
CA ASP A 67 3.38 -16.67 24.31
C ASP A 67 2.75 -15.29 24.46
N ASN A 68 3.54 -14.21 24.40
CA ASN A 68 2.99 -12.85 24.37
C ASN A 68 2.10 -12.67 23.13
N LYS A 69 2.58 -13.01 21.93
CA LYS A 69 1.75 -12.95 20.71
C LYS A 69 0.51 -13.82 20.80
N LYS A 70 0.63 -15.05 21.31
CA LYS A 70 -0.52 -15.95 21.48
C LYS A 70 -1.60 -15.33 22.38
N ASN A 71 -1.19 -14.76 23.51
CA ASN A 71 -2.10 -14.08 24.44
C ASN A 71 -2.77 -12.86 23.79
N VAL A 72 -2.01 -12.05 23.06
CA VAL A 72 -2.57 -10.89 22.34
C VAL A 72 -3.56 -11.33 21.25
N ILE A 73 -3.29 -12.42 20.52
CA ILE A 73 -4.21 -12.95 19.50
C ILE A 73 -5.50 -13.45 20.16
N GLN A 74 -5.41 -14.17 21.29
CA GLN A 74 -6.59 -14.61 22.02
C GLN A 74 -7.44 -13.43 22.49
N ALA A 75 -6.82 -12.40 23.07
CA ALA A 75 -7.52 -11.20 23.51
C ALA A 75 -8.17 -10.44 22.32
N ALA A 76 -7.45 -10.33 21.21
CA ALA A 76 -7.94 -9.70 19.98
C ALA A 76 -9.11 -10.48 19.35
N LEU A 77 -9.11 -11.81 19.42
CA LEU A 77 -10.24 -12.63 18.98
C LEU A 77 -11.43 -12.52 19.94
N ALA A 78 -11.19 -12.42 21.24
CA ALA A 78 -12.21 -12.31 22.27
C ALA A 78 -12.85 -10.92 22.36
N SER A 79 -12.23 -9.84 21.85
CA SER A 79 -12.91 -8.54 21.77
C SER A 79 -14.16 -8.64 20.88
N ARG A 80 -15.26 -7.98 21.26
CA ARG A 80 -16.47 -8.00 20.43
C ARG A 80 -16.35 -7.03 19.26
N ASP A 81 -15.94 -5.80 19.56
CA ASP A 81 -16.05 -4.70 18.59
C ASP A 81 -14.69 -4.09 18.28
N ILE A 82 -13.91 -3.68 19.28
CA ILE A 82 -12.65 -2.96 19.06
C ILE A 82 -11.50 -3.54 19.88
N PHE A 83 -10.31 -3.60 19.27
CA PHE A 83 -9.07 -3.98 19.94
C PHE A 83 -7.91 -3.11 19.45
N VAL A 84 -7.01 -2.75 20.37
CA VAL A 84 -5.80 -1.98 20.09
C VAL A 84 -4.56 -2.82 20.42
N ALA A 85 -3.71 -3.06 19.42
CA ALA A 85 -2.42 -3.71 19.61
C ALA A 85 -1.28 -2.72 19.37
N GLU A 86 -0.51 -2.43 20.41
CA GLU A 86 0.74 -1.70 20.28
C GLU A 86 1.87 -2.66 19.91
N GLY A 87 2.58 -2.35 18.83
CA GLY A 87 3.63 -3.21 18.29
C GLY A 87 4.93 -2.44 18.05
N PRO A 88 5.80 -2.34 19.07
CA PRO A 88 7.16 -1.80 18.97
C PRO A 88 8.01 -2.44 17.84
N PRO A 89 9.17 -1.86 17.47
CA PRO A 89 10.07 -2.39 16.46
C PRO A 89 10.49 -3.83 16.74
N GLY A 90 10.50 -4.68 15.72
CA GLY A 90 10.98 -6.06 15.84
C GLY A 90 10.03 -7.01 16.59
N THR A 91 8.88 -6.54 17.08
CA THR A 91 7.93 -7.37 17.86
C THR A 91 7.09 -8.30 17.01
N GLY A 92 7.25 -8.30 15.69
CA GLY A 92 6.56 -9.23 14.80
C GLY A 92 5.10 -8.87 14.50
N LYS A 93 4.74 -7.58 14.46
CA LYS A 93 3.40 -7.08 14.07
C LYS A 93 2.78 -7.82 12.88
N THR A 94 3.52 -7.93 11.78
CA THR A 94 3.00 -8.60 10.57
C THR A 94 2.79 -10.10 10.78
N THR A 95 3.54 -10.76 11.67
CA THR A 95 3.29 -12.18 12.05
C THR A 95 2.04 -12.28 12.91
N PHE A 96 1.88 -11.35 13.85
CA PHE A 96 0.67 -11.22 14.67
C PHE A 96 -0.58 -11.02 13.78
N ILE A 97 -0.53 -10.08 12.84
CA ILE A 97 -1.64 -9.80 11.90
C ILE A 97 -1.95 -11.04 11.05
N ALA A 98 -0.93 -11.69 10.47
CA ALA A 98 -1.14 -12.86 9.63
C ALA A 98 -1.78 -14.01 10.41
N GLU A 99 -1.29 -14.33 11.61
CA GLU A 99 -1.88 -15.37 12.45
C GLU A 99 -3.32 -15.00 12.85
N LEU A 100 -3.55 -13.76 13.26
CA LEU A 100 -4.89 -13.27 13.63
C LEU A 100 -5.91 -13.40 12.49
N ILE A 101 -5.52 -13.06 11.25
CA ILE A 101 -6.35 -13.25 10.05
C ILE A 101 -6.75 -14.71 9.91
N LEU A 102 -5.77 -15.62 9.97
CA LEU A 102 -6.00 -17.05 9.78
C LEU A 102 -6.89 -17.63 10.87
N GLN A 103 -6.64 -17.27 12.13
CA GLN A 103 -7.46 -17.70 13.27
C GLN A 103 -8.89 -17.16 13.20
N TYR A 104 -9.06 -15.91 12.76
CA TYR A 104 -10.38 -15.31 12.58
C TYR A 104 -11.19 -16.05 11.50
N LEU A 105 -10.57 -16.38 10.36
CA LEU A 105 -11.23 -17.08 9.25
C LEU A 105 -11.57 -18.55 9.59
N VAL A 106 -10.76 -19.22 10.40
CA VAL A 106 -11.11 -20.56 10.92
C VAL A 106 -12.36 -20.48 11.80
N ARG A 107 -12.45 -19.44 12.62
CA ARG A 107 -13.54 -19.27 13.59
C ARG A 107 -14.83 -18.78 12.95
N PHE A 108 -14.70 -17.90 11.96
CA PHE A 108 -15.82 -17.24 11.28
C PHE A 108 -15.71 -17.46 9.76
N PRO A 109 -15.90 -18.69 9.26
CA PRO A 109 -15.63 -19.05 7.86
C PRO A 109 -16.52 -18.32 6.84
N GLN A 110 -17.64 -17.75 7.28
CA GLN A 110 -18.55 -16.95 6.45
C GLN A 110 -18.21 -15.45 6.46
N LYS A 111 -17.28 -15.01 7.31
CA LYS A 111 -16.90 -13.60 7.43
C LYS A 111 -15.69 -13.32 6.54
N ARG A 112 -15.72 -12.15 5.90
CA ARG A 112 -14.61 -11.59 5.13
C ARG A 112 -13.81 -10.61 5.96
N ILE A 113 -12.52 -10.49 5.68
CA ILE A 113 -11.61 -9.57 6.37
C ILE A 113 -11.18 -8.46 5.41
N LEU A 114 -11.20 -7.23 5.93
CA LEU A 114 -10.59 -6.07 5.32
C LEU A 114 -9.27 -5.75 6.04
N LEU A 115 -8.14 -5.87 5.34
CA LEU A 115 -6.82 -5.51 5.84
C LEU A 115 -6.35 -4.20 5.20
N THR A 116 -6.10 -3.18 6.00
CA THR A 116 -5.65 -1.89 5.49
C THR A 116 -4.40 -1.37 6.19
N SER A 117 -3.66 -0.51 5.50
CA SER A 117 -2.55 0.24 6.07
C SER A 117 -2.36 1.57 5.34
N GLN A 118 -1.59 2.47 5.94
CA GLN A 118 -1.17 3.71 5.29
C GLN A 118 -0.14 3.46 4.17
N THR A 119 0.65 2.38 4.24
CA THR A 119 1.71 2.07 3.25
C THR A 119 1.41 0.82 2.44
N HIS A 120 1.85 0.79 1.18
CA HIS A 120 1.75 -0.40 0.34
C HIS A 120 2.60 -1.58 0.88
N ILE A 121 3.80 -1.28 1.39
CA ILE A 121 4.75 -2.30 1.89
C ILE A 121 4.15 -3.11 3.04
N ALA A 122 3.47 -2.46 4.00
CA ALA A 122 2.86 -3.15 5.13
C ALA A 122 1.77 -4.14 4.69
N VAL A 123 0.92 -3.72 3.73
CA VAL A 123 -0.14 -4.56 3.16
C VAL A 123 0.45 -5.77 2.46
N ASP A 124 1.45 -5.54 1.60
CA ASP A 124 2.08 -6.59 0.80
C ASP A 124 2.77 -7.63 1.71
N ASN A 125 3.54 -7.19 2.71
CA ASN A 125 4.18 -8.08 3.68
C ASN A 125 3.18 -8.95 4.46
N ALA A 126 2.00 -8.41 4.80
CA ALA A 126 0.97 -9.15 5.49
C ALA A 126 0.31 -10.20 4.58
N ILE A 127 0.03 -9.85 3.32
CA ILE A 127 -0.47 -10.81 2.31
C ILE A 127 0.51 -11.97 2.13
N GLU A 128 1.80 -11.68 1.97
CA GLU A 128 2.81 -12.73 1.79
C GLU A 128 2.81 -13.74 2.93
N ARG A 129 2.70 -13.26 4.18
CA ARG A 129 2.66 -14.15 5.35
C ARG A 129 1.39 -14.98 5.43
N VAL A 130 0.23 -14.39 5.13
CA VAL A 130 -1.04 -15.12 5.08
C VAL A 130 -0.97 -16.19 3.99
N ALA A 131 -0.56 -15.81 2.78
CA ALA A 131 -0.43 -16.70 1.63
C ALA A 131 0.57 -17.84 1.86
N LYS A 132 1.65 -17.59 2.61
CA LYS A 132 2.64 -18.62 2.97
C LYS A 132 2.01 -19.75 3.80
N HIS A 133 1.10 -19.43 4.71
CA HIS A 133 0.44 -20.41 5.57
C HIS A 133 -0.83 -21.01 4.95
N ARG A 134 -1.58 -20.23 4.15
CA ARG A 134 -2.81 -20.65 3.46
C ARG A 134 -2.82 -20.17 2.01
N PRO A 135 -2.11 -20.85 1.10
CA PRO A 135 -2.03 -20.46 -0.32
C PRO A 135 -3.36 -20.65 -1.07
N ASP A 136 -4.29 -21.41 -0.49
CA ASP A 136 -5.65 -21.66 -0.97
C ASP A 136 -6.62 -20.50 -0.69
N LEU A 137 -6.25 -19.57 0.21
CA LEU A 137 -7.12 -18.46 0.59
C LEU A 137 -7.36 -17.50 -0.59
N ARG A 138 -8.61 -17.06 -0.78
CA ARG A 138 -8.97 -16.10 -1.84
C ARG A 138 -8.61 -14.69 -1.39
N ILE A 139 -7.37 -14.30 -1.67
CA ILE A 139 -6.83 -12.97 -1.33
C ILE A 139 -6.94 -12.04 -2.53
N THR A 140 -7.42 -10.82 -2.29
CA THR A 140 -7.47 -9.75 -3.30
C THR A 140 -6.81 -8.47 -2.77
N ARG A 141 -5.81 -7.98 -3.51
CA ARG A 141 -5.07 -6.75 -3.24
C ARG A 141 -5.60 -5.62 -4.12
N VAL A 142 -6.26 -4.64 -3.51
CA VAL A 142 -6.79 -3.45 -4.19
C VAL A 142 -5.69 -2.40 -4.29
N GLY A 143 -5.31 -2.05 -5.51
CA GLY A 143 -4.29 -1.05 -5.83
C GLY A 143 -4.15 -0.83 -7.33
N ARG A 144 -3.31 0.11 -7.74
CA ARG A 144 -2.99 0.32 -9.16
C ARG A 144 -1.81 -0.56 -9.56
N ARG A 145 -1.83 -1.10 -10.78
CA ARG A 145 -0.72 -1.89 -11.36
C ARG A 145 0.63 -1.15 -11.36
N GLU A 146 0.59 0.17 -11.46
CA GLU A 146 1.77 1.05 -11.51
C GLU A 146 2.36 1.36 -10.12
N ALA A 147 1.67 0.99 -9.04
CA ALA A 147 2.21 1.15 -7.70
C ALA A 147 3.36 0.16 -7.48
N LYS A 148 4.37 0.55 -6.69
CA LYS A 148 5.41 -0.37 -6.22
C LYS A 148 4.74 -1.45 -5.34
N VAL A 149 4.44 -2.59 -5.95
CA VAL A 149 3.84 -3.77 -5.33
C VAL A 149 4.86 -4.90 -5.42
N ALA A 150 5.06 -5.64 -4.34
CA ALA A 150 6.00 -6.77 -4.33
C ALA A 150 5.67 -7.81 -5.42
N ASP A 151 6.68 -8.36 -6.09
CA ASP A 151 6.50 -9.27 -7.23
C ASP A 151 5.69 -10.53 -6.86
N THR A 152 5.93 -11.06 -5.67
CA THR A 152 5.19 -12.15 -5.00
C THR A 152 3.70 -11.85 -4.80
N VAL A 153 3.34 -10.56 -4.65
CA VAL A 153 1.98 -10.09 -4.38
C VAL A 153 1.22 -9.73 -5.67
N GLN A 154 1.93 -9.57 -6.79
CA GLN A 154 1.33 -9.21 -8.10
C GLN A 154 0.14 -10.11 -8.46
N ARG A 155 0.22 -11.43 -8.23
CA ARG A 155 -0.88 -12.37 -8.51
C ARG A 155 -2.18 -12.07 -7.74
N TYR A 156 -2.09 -11.41 -6.59
CA TYR A 156 -3.24 -11.05 -5.77
C TYR A 156 -3.86 -9.72 -6.17
N LEU A 157 -3.21 -8.92 -7.03
CA LEU A 157 -3.79 -7.65 -7.49
C LEU A 157 -5.16 -7.89 -8.13
N LEU A 158 -6.15 -7.06 -7.78
CA LEU A 158 -7.53 -7.16 -8.28
C LEU A 158 -7.58 -7.34 -9.80
N GLN A 159 -6.81 -6.54 -10.55
CA GLN A 159 -6.79 -6.62 -12.01
C GLN A 159 -6.15 -7.93 -12.51
N ASN A 160 -5.16 -8.47 -11.81
CA ASN A 160 -4.51 -9.72 -12.20
C ASN A 160 -5.38 -10.93 -11.86
N ARG A 161 -6.06 -10.90 -10.70
CA ARG A 161 -7.11 -11.85 -10.31
C ARG A 161 -8.26 -11.87 -11.31
N LEU A 162 -8.69 -10.69 -11.76
CA LEU A 162 -9.69 -10.55 -12.82
C LEU A 162 -9.22 -11.18 -14.14
N ASP A 163 -8.00 -10.88 -14.57
CA ASP A 163 -7.46 -11.46 -15.81
C ASP A 163 -7.34 -13.00 -15.73
N GLU A 164 -6.91 -13.54 -14.59
CA GLU A 164 -6.88 -14.99 -14.34
C GLU A 164 -8.28 -15.61 -14.31
N TRP A 165 -9.23 -14.94 -13.65
CA TRP A 165 -10.60 -15.40 -13.61
C TRP A 165 -11.24 -15.38 -15.00
N ARG A 166 -11.06 -14.30 -15.78
CA ARG A 166 -11.50 -14.19 -17.18
C ARG A 166 -10.94 -15.33 -18.04
N LYS A 167 -9.64 -15.62 -17.91
CA LYS A 167 -8.99 -16.75 -18.60
C LYS A 167 -9.61 -18.09 -18.20
N ARG A 168 -9.86 -18.31 -16.91
CA ARG A 168 -10.50 -19.55 -16.42
C ARG A 168 -11.93 -19.70 -16.94
N VAL A 169 -12.73 -18.63 -16.91
CA VAL A 169 -14.10 -18.63 -17.43
C VAL A 169 -14.10 -18.95 -18.93
N TYR A 170 -13.25 -18.28 -19.71
CA TYR A 170 -13.08 -18.56 -21.13
C TYR A 170 -12.73 -20.03 -21.37
N GLN A 171 -11.69 -20.53 -20.69
CA GLN A 171 -11.24 -21.91 -20.84
C GLN A 171 -12.33 -22.93 -20.47
N GLN A 172 -13.02 -22.75 -19.35
CA GLN A 172 -14.10 -23.63 -18.91
C GLN A 172 -15.27 -23.64 -19.91
N ALA A 173 -15.64 -22.47 -20.43
CA ALA A 173 -16.71 -22.34 -21.40
C ALA A 173 -16.33 -23.02 -22.73
N THR A 174 -15.10 -22.84 -23.19
CA THR A 174 -14.54 -23.53 -24.35
C THR A 174 -14.50 -25.05 -24.14
N ASP A 175 -14.00 -25.54 -23.01
CA ASP A 175 -13.89 -26.97 -22.72
C ASP A 175 -15.25 -27.66 -22.59
N TYR A 176 -16.25 -26.95 -22.06
CA TYR A 176 -17.64 -27.40 -22.06
C TYR A 176 -18.16 -27.61 -23.49
N LEU A 177 -17.97 -26.62 -24.37
CA LEU A 177 -18.43 -26.69 -25.75
C LEU A 177 -17.69 -27.77 -26.56
N LYS A 178 -16.37 -27.92 -26.38
CA LYS A 178 -15.59 -28.98 -27.03
C LYS A 178 -16.06 -30.37 -26.62
N ARG A 179 -16.31 -30.59 -25.32
CA ARG A 179 -16.85 -31.87 -24.83
C ARG A 179 -18.22 -32.15 -25.42
N ARG A 180 -19.09 -31.14 -25.47
CA ARG A 180 -20.43 -31.28 -26.03
C ARG A 180 -20.40 -31.55 -27.53
N ALA A 181 -19.52 -30.89 -28.26
CA ALA A 181 -19.36 -31.06 -29.71
C ALA A 181 -18.96 -32.49 -30.04
N LYS A 182 -18.01 -33.04 -29.28
CA LYS A 182 -17.59 -34.44 -29.40
C LYS A 182 -18.73 -35.43 -29.14
N GLN A 183 -19.60 -35.15 -28.17
CA GLN A 183 -20.78 -36.00 -27.89
C GLN A 183 -21.80 -35.98 -29.03
N GLU A 184 -21.91 -34.86 -29.74
CA GLU A 184 -22.86 -34.67 -30.84
C GLU A 184 -22.24 -34.94 -32.23
N GLY A 185 -20.99 -35.42 -32.28
CA GLY A 185 -20.30 -35.80 -33.52
C GLY A 185 -19.80 -34.63 -34.37
N LEU A 186 -19.66 -33.44 -33.78
CA LEU A 186 -19.21 -32.21 -34.46
C LEU A 186 -17.69 -32.05 -34.40
N ASP A 187 -17.11 -31.40 -35.41
CA ASP A 187 -15.67 -31.10 -35.44
C ASP A 187 -15.28 -30.07 -34.37
N VAL A 188 -14.44 -30.49 -33.44
CA VAL A 188 -13.97 -29.68 -32.31
C VAL A 188 -13.14 -28.48 -32.77
N GLN A 189 -12.39 -28.59 -33.88
CA GLN A 189 -11.61 -27.47 -34.42
C GLN A 189 -12.52 -26.42 -35.07
N ALA A 190 -13.47 -26.83 -35.90
CA ALA A 190 -14.52 -25.95 -36.43
C ALA A 190 -15.27 -25.20 -35.32
N ILE A 191 -15.59 -25.87 -34.22
CA ILE A 191 -16.29 -25.28 -33.07
C ILE A 191 -15.43 -24.23 -32.35
N GLN A 192 -14.13 -24.48 -32.16
CA GLN A 192 -13.21 -23.51 -31.56
C GLN A 192 -13.04 -22.27 -32.45
N MET A 193 -12.88 -22.47 -33.76
CA MET A 193 -12.75 -21.36 -34.71
C MET A 193 -14.06 -20.56 -34.78
N GLY A 194 -15.22 -21.22 -34.73
CA GLY A 194 -16.53 -20.61 -34.64
C GLY A 194 -16.69 -19.74 -33.39
N LEU A 195 -16.19 -20.17 -32.23
CA LEU A 195 -16.17 -19.36 -31.00
C LEU A 195 -15.37 -18.07 -31.16
N ASP A 196 -14.16 -18.17 -31.72
CA ASP A 196 -13.29 -17.02 -31.91
C ASP A 196 -13.86 -16.05 -32.97
N ALA A 197 -14.52 -16.58 -34.00
CA ALA A 197 -15.28 -15.80 -34.97
C ALA A 197 -16.50 -15.12 -34.31
N GLY A 198 -17.18 -15.79 -33.38
CA GLY A 198 -18.32 -15.22 -32.63
C GLY A 198 -17.91 -14.01 -31.78
N LEU A 199 -16.69 -14.03 -31.22
CA LEU A 199 -16.12 -12.87 -30.56
C LEU A 199 -15.88 -11.70 -31.53
N LEU A 200 -15.46 -11.97 -32.77
CA LEU A 200 -15.34 -10.91 -33.77
C LEU A 200 -16.70 -10.31 -34.10
N VAL A 201 -17.71 -11.16 -34.36
CA VAL A 201 -19.09 -10.72 -34.64
C VAL A 201 -19.62 -9.83 -33.53
N LYS A 202 -19.51 -10.27 -32.28
CA LYS A 202 -20.02 -9.52 -31.14
C LYS A 202 -19.29 -8.18 -30.97
N ALA A 203 -17.98 -8.13 -31.20
CA ALA A 203 -17.18 -6.91 -31.06
C ALA A 203 -17.53 -5.88 -32.14
N GLN A 204 -17.78 -6.35 -33.36
CA GLN A 204 -18.25 -5.50 -34.46
C GLN A 204 -19.66 -4.95 -34.16
N LYS A 205 -20.61 -5.81 -33.73
CA LYS A 205 -21.96 -5.37 -33.34
C LYS A 205 -21.94 -4.35 -32.21
N ASP A 206 -21.15 -4.58 -31.17
CA ASP A 206 -21.04 -3.67 -30.03
C ASP A 206 -20.36 -2.35 -30.44
N LEU A 207 -19.36 -2.37 -31.32
CA LEU A 207 -18.77 -1.14 -31.84
C LEU A 207 -19.81 -0.33 -32.63
N ALA A 208 -20.53 -0.95 -33.56
CA ALA A 208 -21.58 -0.30 -34.34
C ALA A 208 -22.67 0.32 -33.45
N LEU A 209 -23.16 -0.39 -32.44
CA LEU A 209 -24.14 0.14 -31.49
C LEU A 209 -23.64 1.38 -30.72
N ALA A 210 -22.34 1.43 -30.40
CA ALA A 210 -21.75 2.61 -29.76
C ALA A 210 -21.59 3.78 -30.74
N GLU A 211 -21.28 3.50 -32.01
CA GLU A 211 -21.18 4.51 -33.08
C GLU A 211 -22.57 5.11 -33.35
N ASP A 212 -23.60 4.27 -33.45
CA ASP A 212 -25.00 4.71 -33.58
C ASP A 212 -25.42 5.56 -32.37
N SER A 213 -25.09 5.11 -31.15
CA SER A 213 -25.35 5.89 -29.94
C SER A 213 -24.67 7.25 -29.97
N GLU A 214 -23.39 7.34 -30.36
CA GLU A 214 -22.69 8.63 -30.48
C GLU A 214 -23.38 9.52 -31.52
N ALA A 215 -23.74 8.97 -32.68
CA ALA A 215 -24.44 9.71 -33.73
C ALA A 215 -25.77 10.30 -33.23
N GLU A 216 -26.56 9.52 -32.49
CA GLU A 216 -27.81 10.00 -31.86
C GLU A 216 -27.56 11.20 -30.93
N ARG A 217 -26.59 11.10 -30.00
CA ARG A 217 -26.30 12.21 -29.06
C ARG A 217 -25.74 13.44 -29.78
N ILE A 218 -24.99 13.26 -30.86
CA ILE A 218 -24.52 14.38 -31.70
C ILE A 218 -25.71 15.10 -32.34
N VAL A 219 -26.71 14.37 -32.83
CA VAL A 219 -27.93 14.95 -33.41
C VAL A 219 -28.73 15.70 -32.35
N GLU A 220 -28.91 15.11 -31.16
CA GLU A 220 -29.58 15.77 -30.03
C GLU A 220 -28.86 17.06 -29.61
N LEU A 221 -27.53 17.00 -29.48
CA LEU A 221 -26.70 18.15 -29.13
C LEU A 221 -26.80 19.25 -30.20
N ALA A 222 -26.82 18.89 -31.48
CA ALA A 222 -27.00 19.84 -32.57
C ALA A 222 -28.37 20.54 -32.51
N GLU A 223 -29.44 19.82 -32.18
CA GLU A 223 -30.77 20.41 -32.02
C GLU A 223 -30.84 21.35 -30.79
N ILE A 224 -30.25 20.95 -29.65
CA ILE A 224 -30.14 21.85 -28.48
C ILE A 224 -29.38 23.13 -28.83
N ASN A 225 -28.25 23.01 -29.53
CA ASN A 225 -27.47 24.17 -29.96
C ASN A 225 -28.26 25.06 -30.94
N ARG A 226 -29.07 24.48 -31.82
CA ARG A 226 -29.97 25.22 -32.71
C ARG A 226 -31.04 26.00 -31.93
N LEU A 227 -31.71 25.35 -30.98
CA LEU A 227 -32.72 25.97 -30.12
C LEU A 227 -32.13 27.10 -29.24
N LEU A 228 -30.88 26.94 -28.79
CA LEU A 228 -30.16 28.00 -28.08
C LEU A 228 -29.81 29.18 -28.99
N ALA A 229 -29.50 28.95 -30.26
CA ALA A 229 -29.18 29.99 -31.24
C ALA A 229 -30.42 30.74 -31.77
N GLU A 230 -31.57 30.06 -31.92
CA GLU A 230 -32.85 30.68 -32.30
C GLU A 230 -33.33 31.72 -31.26
N LYS A 231 -32.82 31.63 -30.01
CA LYS A 231 -33.12 32.55 -28.92
C LYS A 231 -32.54 33.96 -29.09
N ASP A 232 -31.49 34.14 -29.88
CA ASP A 232 -30.89 35.46 -30.12
C ASP A 232 -31.80 36.40 -30.96
N GLY A 233 -33.02 35.95 -31.33
CA GLY A 233 -33.96 36.65 -32.21
C GLY A 233 -35.31 37.12 -31.64
N GLU A 234 -35.74 36.81 -30.40
CA GLU A 234 -37.10 37.12 -29.89
C GLU A 234 -37.19 37.94 -28.57
N GLN A 235 -38.32 38.65 -28.37
CA GLN A 235 -38.48 39.82 -27.47
C GLN A 235 -39.08 39.55 -26.05
N ASN A 236 -39.01 38.35 -25.45
CA ASN A 236 -39.66 38.10 -24.13
C ASN A 236 -38.73 37.53 -23.01
N PRO A 237 -38.10 38.39 -22.17
CA PRO A 237 -36.87 38.06 -21.42
C PRO A 237 -36.98 37.12 -20.19
N THR A 238 -38.15 36.93 -19.56
CA THR A 238 -38.25 36.17 -18.27
C THR A 238 -38.56 34.68 -18.43
N VAL A 239 -39.41 34.29 -19.38
CA VAL A 239 -39.68 32.86 -19.70
C VAL A 239 -38.48 32.21 -20.40
N ASP A 240 -37.75 33.02 -21.16
CA ASP A 240 -36.57 32.63 -21.92
C ASP A 240 -35.32 32.32 -21.09
N ALA A 241 -35.19 32.95 -19.91
CA ALA A 241 -34.06 32.70 -19.02
C ALA A 241 -34.09 31.27 -18.47
N ASN A 242 -35.24 30.83 -17.93
CA ASN A 242 -35.40 29.48 -17.36
C ASN A 242 -35.27 28.37 -18.42
N LYS A 243 -35.85 28.58 -19.61
CA LYS A 243 -35.72 27.65 -20.74
C LYS A 243 -34.27 27.51 -21.21
N ALA A 244 -33.54 28.62 -21.29
CA ALA A 244 -32.12 28.59 -21.65
C ALA A 244 -31.25 27.98 -20.56
N THR A 245 -31.54 28.20 -19.28
CA THR A 245 -30.83 27.51 -18.19
C THR A 245 -31.04 26.00 -18.29
N PHE A 246 -32.26 25.55 -18.54
CA PHE A 246 -32.56 24.13 -18.75
C PHE A 246 -31.82 23.56 -19.98
N LEU A 247 -31.90 24.22 -21.13
CA LEU A 247 -31.21 23.78 -22.35
C LEU A 247 -29.68 23.75 -22.20
N ASN A 248 -29.10 24.70 -21.46
CA ASN A 248 -27.66 24.68 -21.16
C ASN A 248 -27.28 23.52 -20.21
N GLN A 249 -28.13 23.19 -19.23
CA GLN A 249 -27.91 22.02 -18.36
C GLN A 249 -27.99 20.71 -19.13
N GLU A 250 -28.96 20.56 -20.04
CA GLU A 250 -29.06 19.38 -20.90
C GLU A 250 -27.91 19.32 -21.91
N ARG A 251 -27.44 20.46 -22.44
CA ARG A 251 -26.23 20.51 -23.28
C ARG A 251 -25.01 19.98 -22.52
N GLU A 252 -24.79 20.46 -21.29
CA GLU A 252 -23.65 20.03 -20.46
C GLU A 252 -23.71 18.52 -20.17
N ARG A 253 -24.90 17.98 -19.87
CA ARG A 253 -25.12 16.53 -19.71
C ARG A 253 -24.78 15.74 -20.98
N LEU A 254 -25.26 16.18 -22.14
CA LEU A 254 -24.96 15.52 -23.42
C LEU A 254 -23.47 15.59 -23.78
N GLU A 255 -22.79 16.68 -23.47
CA GLU A 255 -21.35 16.82 -23.66
C GLU A 255 -20.56 15.83 -22.78
N ASP A 256 -20.98 15.66 -21.52
CA ASP A 256 -20.41 14.66 -20.60
C ASP A 256 -20.67 13.22 -21.11
N ASP A 257 -21.90 12.93 -21.55
CA ASP A 257 -22.28 11.63 -22.12
C ASP A 257 -21.49 11.30 -23.39
N LEU A 258 -21.29 12.28 -24.29
CA LEU A 258 -20.43 12.13 -25.47
C LEU A 258 -18.98 11.87 -25.08
N GLY A 259 -18.49 12.52 -24.02
CA GLY A 259 -17.17 12.24 -23.45
C GLY A 259 -17.02 10.77 -23.03
N MET A 260 -18.03 10.21 -22.36
CA MET A 260 -18.07 8.80 -21.94
C MET A 260 -18.21 7.83 -23.12
N LEU A 261 -19.06 8.16 -24.10
CA LEU A 261 -19.25 7.35 -25.32
C LEU A 261 -17.97 7.28 -26.16
N ARG A 262 -17.27 8.39 -26.35
CA ARG A 262 -15.99 8.42 -27.09
C ARG A 262 -14.90 7.57 -26.42
N LYS A 263 -14.86 7.56 -25.09
CA LYS A 263 -13.98 6.66 -24.34
C LYS A 263 -14.34 5.20 -24.61
N THR A 264 -15.62 4.87 -24.56
CA THR A 264 -16.15 3.53 -24.83
C THR A 264 -15.84 3.07 -26.26
N LEU A 265 -16.02 3.95 -27.26
CA LEU A 265 -15.69 3.68 -28.66
C LEU A 265 -14.21 3.33 -28.84
N LYS A 266 -13.32 4.10 -28.22
CA LYS A 266 -11.88 3.85 -28.27
C LYS A 266 -11.52 2.47 -27.67
N GLU A 267 -12.17 2.09 -26.57
CA GLU A 267 -11.97 0.79 -25.92
C GLU A 267 -12.49 -0.37 -26.78
N ARG A 268 -13.71 -0.25 -27.34
CA ARG A 268 -14.31 -1.25 -28.23
C ARG A 268 -13.51 -1.44 -29.52
N ALA A 269 -13.10 -0.35 -30.17
CA ALA A 269 -12.25 -0.40 -31.35
C ALA A 269 -10.88 -1.05 -31.05
N GLY A 270 -10.31 -0.75 -29.87
CA GLY A 270 -9.09 -1.39 -29.39
C GLY A 270 -9.24 -2.90 -29.15
N LEU A 271 -10.36 -3.34 -28.59
CA LEU A 271 -10.67 -4.76 -28.40
C LEU A 271 -10.85 -5.48 -29.74
N LEU A 272 -11.64 -4.92 -30.67
CA LEU A 272 -11.86 -5.51 -31.99
C LEU A 272 -10.53 -5.72 -32.73
N ARG A 273 -9.63 -4.73 -32.69
CA ARG A 273 -8.29 -4.86 -33.27
C ARG A 273 -7.51 -6.04 -32.67
N LYS A 274 -7.47 -6.15 -31.33
CA LYS A 274 -6.79 -7.27 -30.65
C LYS A 274 -7.39 -8.63 -31.00
N LEU A 275 -8.71 -8.72 -31.12
CA LEU A 275 -9.39 -9.96 -31.51
C LEU A 275 -9.06 -10.33 -32.96
N ARG A 276 -9.04 -9.35 -33.89
CA ARG A 276 -8.63 -9.58 -35.28
C ARG A 276 -7.20 -10.10 -35.38
N ASP A 277 -6.26 -9.43 -34.71
CA ASP A 277 -4.85 -9.84 -34.70
C ASP A 277 -4.69 -11.25 -34.07
N GLY A 278 -5.43 -11.51 -33.00
CA GLY A 278 -5.49 -12.82 -32.34
C GLY A 278 -6.01 -13.92 -33.28
N PHE A 279 -7.12 -13.67 -33.96
CA PHE A 279 -7.75 -14.62 -34.89
C PHE A 279 -6.82 -14.95 -36.06
N LYS A 280 -6.25 -13.94 -36.72
CA LYS A 280 -5.30 -14.11 -37.84
C LYS A 280 -4.08 -14.95 -37.46
N ARG A 281 -3.59 -14.77 -36.22
CA ARG A 281 -2.43 -15.51 -35.71
C ARG A 281 -2.75 -16.98 -35.41
N VAL A 282 -3.96 -17.28 -34.92
CA VAL A 282 -4.38 -18.64 -34.58
C VAL A 282 -4.84 -19.40 -35.83
N TYR A 283 -5.47 -18.71 -36.79
CA TYR A 283 -6.05 -19.27 -38.02
C TYR A 283 -5.50 -18.55 -39.27
N PRO A 284 -4.23 -18.75 -39.62
CA PRO A 284 -3.60 -18.04 -40.75
C PRO A 284 -4.29 -18.34 -42.09
N ASP A 285 -4.79 -19.56 -42.29
CA ASP A 285 -5.51 -19.96 -43.51
C ASP A 285 -6.90 -19.30 -43.64
N TYR A 286 -7.41 -18.72 -42.55
CA TYR A 286 -8.70 -18.03 -42.49
C TYR A 286 -8.54 -16.56 -42.09
N ALA A 287 -7.34 -15.98 -42.26
CA ALA A 287 -7.02 -14.64 -41.79
C ALA A 287 -7.95 -13.55 -42.39
N GLU A 288 -8.41 -13.74 -43.62
CA GLU A 288 -9.33 -12.81 -44.30
C GLU A 288 -10.69 -12.70 -43.60
N LEU A 289 -11.16 -13.77 -42.96
CA LEU A 289 -12.44 -13.80 -42.25
C LEU A 289 -12.48 -12.77 -41.11
N ALA A 290 -11.33 -12.48 -40.48
CA ALA A 290 -11.26 -11.55 -39.36
C ALA A 290 -11.68 -10.11 -39.72
N ASP A 291 -11.52 -9.73 -40.99
CA ASP A 291 -11.84 -8.39 -41.48
C ASP A 291 -13.19 -8.31 -42.20
N LYS A 292 -13.89 -9.44 -42.38
CA LYS A 292 -15.20 -9.50 -43.03
C LYS A 292 -16.30 -8.83 -42.19
N PRO A 293 -17.37 -8.35 -42.83
CA PRO A 293 -18.54 -7.85 -42.13
C PRO A 293 -19.28 -8.97 -41.40
N VAL A 294 -20.12 -8.58 -40.42
CA VAL A 294 -20.79 -9.48 -39.47
C VAL A 294 -21.60 -10.58 -40.16
N ASP A 295 -22.34 -10.23 -41.20
CA ASP A 295 -23.18 -11.13 -42.00
C ASP A 295 -22.35 -12.23 -42.68
N GLU A 296 -21.25 -11.87 -43.34
CA GLU A 296 -20.35 -12.85 -43.97
C GLU A 296 -19.73 -13.82 -42.94
N ILE A 297 -19.39 -13.33 -41.74
CA ILE A 297 -18.84 -14.20 -40.68
C ILE A 297 -19.91 -15.17 -40.16
N ILE A 298 -21.16 -14.71 -40.01
CA ILE A 298 -22.29 -15.55 -39.58
C ILE A 298 -22.60 -16.61 -40.64
N GLU A 299 -22.67 -16.25 -41.92
CA GLU A 299 -22.89 -17.21 -43.01
C GLU A 299 -21.81 -18.30 -43.04
N TRP A 300 -20.57 -17.91 -42.79
CA TRP A 300 -19.46 -18.86 -42.69
C TRP A 300 -19.59 -19.77 -41.44
N GLN A 301 -19.97 -19.23 -40.28
CA GLN A 301 -20.24 -20.04 -39.08
C GLN A 301 -21.37 -21.05 -39.34
N ASP A 302 -22.40 -20.62 -40.06
CA ASP A 302 -23.53 -21.44 -40.44
C ASP A 302 -23.11 -22.60 -41.35
N SER A 303 -22.18 -22.36 -42.26
CA SER A 303 -21.61 -23.38 -43.14
C SER A 303 -20.79 -24.44 -42.38
N LEU A 304 -20.13 -24.07 -41.28
CA LEU A 304 -19.28 -24.97 -40.50
C LEU A 304 -20.05 -25.95 -39.62
N VAL A 305 -21.14 -25.48 -39.00
CA VAL A 305 -21.92 -26.31 -38.04
C VAL A 305 -23.08 -27.03 -38.75
N GLY A 306 -23.50 -26.56 -39.92
CA GLY A 306 -24.66 -27.08 -40.65
C GLY A 306 -26.00 -26.60 -40.07
N SER A 307 -27.11 -27.24 -40.46
CA SER A 307 -28.50 -26.84 -40.13
C SER A 307 -29.25 -27.80 -39.19
N SER A 308 -28.54 -28.73 -38.54
CA SER A 308 -29.18 -29.68 -37.62
C SER A 308 -29.72 -28.99 -36.35
N VAL A 309 -30.63 -29.65 -35.63
CA VAL A 309 -31.13 -29.15 -34.33
C VAL A 309 -29.99 -28.99 -33.31
N ALA A 310 -28.98 -29.87 -33.37
CA ALA A 310 -27.74 -29.76 -32.61
C ALA A 310 -26.95 -28.51 -33.01
N ALA A 311 -26.79 -28.27 -34.31
CA ALA A 311 -26.09 -27.09 -34.84
C ALA A 311 -26.74 -25.78 -34.39
N ASN A 312 -28.06 -25.66 -34.44
CA ASN A 312 -28.79 -24.48 -33.99
C ASN A 312 -28.63 -24.22 -32.49
N ARG A 313 -28.57 -25.29 -31.66
CA ARG A 313 -28.26 -25.14 -30.23
C ARG A 313 -26.83 -24.66 -30.01
N PHE A 314 -25.86 -25.14 -30.80
CA PHE A 314 -24.48 -24.68 -30.75
C PHE A 314 -24.32 -23.22 -31.18
N ARG A 315 -25.07 -22.75 -32.19
CA ARG A 315 -25.10 -21.33 -32.59
C ARG A 315 -25.55 -20.43 -31.45
N ALA A 316 -26.67 -20.77 -30.79
CA ALA A 316 -27.15 -20.02 -29.63
C ALA A 316 -26.14 -20.01 -28.48
N LEU A 317 -25.44 -21.13 -28.26
CA LEU A 317 -24.36 -21.21 -27.27
C LEU A 317 -23.14 -20.36 -27.66
N PHE A 318 -22.80 -20.24 -28.95
CA PHE A 318 -21.73 -19.37 -29.41
C PHE A 318 -22.03 -17.91 -29.18
N GLU A 319 -23.22 -17.45 -29.55
CA GLU A 319 -23.65 -16.08 -29.34
C GLU A 319 -23.66 -15.73 -27.85
N LEU A 320 -24.23 -16.61 -27.01
CA LEU A 320 -24.24 -16.44 -25.56
C LEU A 320 -22.81 -16.39 -25.01
N ASN A 321 -21.94 -17.32 -25.41
CA ASN A 321 -20.57 -17.38 -24.91
C ASN A 321 -19.77 -16.14 -25.33
N ALA A 322 -19.87 -15.71 -26.59
CA ALA A 322 -19.24 -14.49 -27.08
C ALA A 322 -19.75 -13.26 -26.34
N GLU A 323 -21.05 -13.16 -26.08
CA GLU A 323 -21.63 -12.08 -25.28
C GLU A 323 -21.06 -12.04 -23.86
N TRP A 324 -21.03 -13.18 -23.15
CA TRP A 324 -20.49 -13.24 -21.81
C TRP A 324 -18.99 -12.92 -21.76
N ILE A 325 -18.18 -13.49 -22.65
CA ILE A 325 -16.74 -13.19 -22.72
C ILE A 325 -16.50 -11.71 -22.97
N GLN A 326 -17.27 -11.07 -23.86
CA GLN A 326 -17.11 -9.64 -24.12
C GLN A 326 -17.54 -8.77 -22.96
N ARG A 327 -18.66 -9.10 -22.31
CA ARG A 327 -19.06 -8.42 -21.07
C ARG A 327 -17.96 -8.50 -20.03
N PHE A 328 -17.31 -9.65 -19.91
CA PHE A 328 -16.15 -9.81 -19.03
C PHE A 328 -14.93 -9.02 -19.49
N ALA A 329 -14.64 -8.95 -20.79
CA ALA A 329 -13.47 -8.26 -21.34
C ALA A 329 -13.57 -6.73 -21.27
N LEU A 330 -14.80 -6.18 -21.34
CA LEU A 330 -15.06 -4.75 -21.51
C LEU A 330 -15.50 -4.03 -20.22
N ARG A 331 -16.00 -4.73 -19.19
CA ARG A 331 -16.46 -4.07 -17.96
C ARG A 331 -15.45 -4.10 -16.82
N GLU A 332 -15.26 -2.94 -16.19
CA GLU A 332 -14.68 -2.78 -14.84
C GLU A 332 -15.64 -3.36 -13.77
N ASP A 333 -16.93 -3.51 -14.10
CA ASP A 333 -18.04 -3.95 -13.23
C ASP A 333 -17.92 -5.40 -12.71
N CYS A 334 -16.91 -6.17 -13.14
CA CYS A 334 -16.63 -7.50 -12.60
C CYS A 334 -15.69 -7.47 -11.39
N GLU A 335 -15.11 -6.30 -11.08
CA GLU A 335 -14.30 -6.11 -9.86
C GLU A 335 -15.09 -6.51 -8.62
N GLU A 336 -16.37 -6.10 -8.55
CA GLU A 336 -17.30 -6.45 -7.48
C GLU A 336 -17.42 -7.97 -7.28
N ALA A 337 -17.55 -8.75 -8.35
CA ALA A 337 -17.65 -10.21 -8.23
C ALA A 337 -16.40 -10.85 -7.61
N ILE A 338 -15.21 -10.35 -7.94
CA ILE A 338 -13.96 -10.82 -7.34
C ILE A 338 -13.84 -10.39 -5.87
N LEU A 339 -14.27 -9.18 -5.54
CA LEU A 339 -14.28 -8.68 -4.17
C LEU A 339 -15.28 -9.46 -3.31
N MET A 340 -16.46 -9.78 -3.85
CA MET A 340 -17.46 -10.64 -3.20
C MET A 340 -16.95 -12.06 -2.95
N ASP A 341 -16.18 -12.62 -3.88
CA ASP A 341 -15.57 -13.95 -3.77
C ASP A 341 -14.32 -13.99 -2.87
N SER A 342 -13.86 -12.86 -2.34
CA SER A 342 -12.61 -12.81 -1.56
C SER A 342 -12.82 -13.07 -0.07
N ASP A 343 -11.94 -13.89 0.52
CA ASP A 343 -11.89 -14.11 1.98
C ASP A 343 -11.15 -12.95 2.69
N LEU A 344 -10.09 -12.46 2.04
CA LEU A 344 -9.26 -11.36 2.51
C LEU A 344 -9.11 -10.32 1.41
N ILE A 345 -9.58 -9.11 1.68
CA ILE A 345 -9.37 -7.96 0.81
C ILE A 345 -8.36 -7.04 1.50
N ALA A 346 -7.34 -6.61 0.77
CA ALA A 346 -6.31 -5.75 1.33
C ALA A 346 -5.95 -4.57 0.44
N GLY A 347 -5.68 -3.41 1.05
CA GLY A 347 -5.38 -2.19 0.31
C GLY A 347 -4.91 -1.06 1.22
N THR A 348 -4.61 0.11 0.66
CA THR A 348 -4.39 1.28 1.50
C THR A 348 -5.72 1.83 2.02
N CYS A 349 -5.70 2.58 3.12
CA CYS A 349 -6.92 3.18 3.70
C CYS A 349 -7.77 3.93 2.66
N ILE A 350 -7.12 4.73 1.80
CA ILE A 350 -7.80 5.45 0.71
C ILE A 350 -8.02 4.58 -0.52
N GLY A 351 -7.08 3.67 -0.82
CA GLY A 351 -7.13 2.83 -2.01
C GLY A 351 -8.37 1.93 -2.06
N ILE A 352 -8.85 1.48 -0.90
CA ILE A 352 -10.02 0.60 -0.81
C ILE A 352 -11.34 1.30 -1.21
N ALA A 353 -11.43 2.62 -1.05
CA ALA A 353 -12.64 3.35 -1.42
C ALA A 353 -12.82 3.49 -2.94
N GLY A 354 -11.79 3.20 -3.73
CA GLY A 354 -11.83 3.30 -5.18
C GLY A 354 -12.39 2.06 -5.89
N SER A 355 -12.52 0.94 -5.19
CA SER A 355 -12.99 -0.34 -5.72
C SER A 355 -14.35 -0.73 -5.15
N ASP A 356 -15.12 0.24 -4.65
CA ASP A 356 -16.36 -0.01 -3.92
C ASP A 356 -17.40 -0.68 -4.82
N ALA A 357 -17.85 -1.84 -4.37
CA ALA A 357 -19.22 -2.28 -4.51
C ALA A 357 -20.03 -1.61 -3.39
N GLU A 358 -20.99 -0.75 -3.73
CA GLU A 358 -21.81 -0.07 -2.74
C GLU A 358 -22.53 -1.09 -1.84
N GLY A 359 -22.32 -0.98 -0.52
CA GLY A 359 -23.05 -1.79 0.47
C GLY A 359 -22.30 -2.99 1.07
N GLU A 360 -21.04 -3.24 0.71
CA GLU A 360 -20.27 -4.31 1.31
C GLU A 360 -20.03 -4.11 2.83
N SER A 361 -20.14 -5.20 3.58
CA SER A 361 -19.79 -5.28 5.01
C SER A 361 -18.74 -6.37 5.22
N TYR A 362 -17.70 -6.04 5.98
CA TYR A 362 -16.66 -6.98 6.41
C TYR A 362 -16.89 -7.38 7.87
N GLY A 363 -16.60 -8.63 8.20
CA GLY A 363 -16.68 -9.08 9.59
C GLY A 363 -15.61 -8.42 10.45
N LEU A 364 -14.43 -8.18 9.88
CA LEU A 364 -13.28 -7.62 10.58
C LEU A 364 -12.50 -6.65 9.70
N CYS A 365 -12.21 -5.47 10.23
CA CYS A 365 -11.17 -4.57 9.73
C CYS A 365 -9.91 -4.72 10.58
N ILE A 366 -8.75 -4.94 9.95
CA ILE A 366 -7.45 -4.76 10.58
C ILE A 366 -6.79 -3.53 9.95
N LEU A 367 -6.43 -2.54 10.77
CA LEU A 367 -5.70 -1.36 10.35
C LEU A 367 -4.27 -1.44 10.88
N ASP A 368 -3.31 -1.76 10.02
CA ASP A 368 -1.87 -1.78 10.33
C ASP A 368 -1.22 -0.41 10.12
N GLU A 369 -0.14 -0.13 10.86
CA GLU A 369 0.51 1.18 10.93
C GLU A 369 -0.50 2.30 11.29
N ALA A 370 -1.44 2.01 12.19
CA ALA A 370 -2.51 2.92 12.59
C ALA A 370 -2.00 4.24 13.22
N SER A 371 -0.75 4.28 13.70
CA SER A 371 -0.09 5.51 14.17
C SER A 371 0.28 6.48 13.05
N LYS A 372 0.22 6.07 11.78
CA LYS A 372 0.50 6.91 10.60
C LYS A 372 -0.73 7.35 9.85
N ALA A 373 -1.86 6.69 10.08
CA ALA A 373 -3.12 7.07 9.45
C ALA A 373 -3.69 8.30 10.19
N SER A 374 -4.03 9.34 9.43
CA SER A 374 -4.82 10.43 9.99
C SER A 374 -6.19 9.92 10.44
N PHE A 375 -6.84 10.60 11.38
CA PHE A 375 -8.17 10.17 11.84
C PHE A 375 -9.19 9.99 10.69
N PRO A 376 -9.34 10.95 9.74
CA PRO A 376 -10.28 10.77 8.63
C PRO A 376 -9.88 9.64 7.67
N GLU A 377 -8.58 9.44 7.45
CA GLU A 377 -8.08 8.33 6.63
C GLU A 377 -8.39 6.97 7.27
N ALA A 378 -8.17 6.83 8.58
CA ALA A 378 -8.47 5.60 9.31
C ALA A 378 -9.97 5.25 9.26
N LEU A 379 -10.87 6.24 9.24
CA LEU A 379 -12.32 6.00 9.19
C LEU A 379 -12.76 5.32 7.89
N VAL A 380 -12.09 5.57 6.78
CA VAL A 380 -12.48 5.07 5.45
C VAL A 380 -12.70 3.54 5.45
N PRO A 381 -11.76 2.70 5.90
CA PRO A 381 -12.01 1.27 6.00
C PRO A 381 -12.89 0.86 7.20
N LEU A 382 -12.80 1.58 8.33
CA LEU A 382 -13.49 1.17 9.56
C LEU A 382 -15.03 1.20 9.42
N ILE A 383 -15.59 2.21 8.74
CA ILE A 383 -17.05 2.32 8.54
C ILE A 383 -17.68 1.17 7.75
N ARG A 384 -16.86 0.31 7.13
CA ARG A 384 -17.27 -0.84 6.31
C ARG A 384 -17.24 -2.17 7.08
N SER A 385 -16.92 -2.17 8.37
CA SER A 385 -16.70 -3.42 9.13
C SER A 385 -17.51 -3.49 10.43
N GLU A 386 -17.69 -4.70 10.94
CA GLU A 386 -18.39 -4.97 12.21
C GLU A 386 -17.44 -4.95 13.43
N LYS A 387 -16.21 -5.42 13.24
CA LYS A 387 -15.15 -5.46 14.26
C LYS A 387 -13.89 -4.76 13.75
N TRP A 388 -13.13 -4.15 14.64
CA TRP A 388 -11.97 -3.31 14.33
C TRP A 388 -10.76 -3.65 15.19
N ILE A 389 -9.62 -3.93 14.54
CA ILE A 389 -8.36 -4.17 15.21
C ILE A 389 -7.35 -3.17 14.69
N LEU A 390 -6.90 -2.26 15.55
CA LEU A 390 -5.91 -1.24 15.22
C LEU A 390 -4.55 -1.70 15.71
N VAL A 391 -3.60 -1.81 14.79
CA VAL A 391 -2.22 -2.22 15.07
C VAL A 391 -1.30 -1.06 14.70
N GLY A 392 -0.43 -0.66 15.62
CA GLY A 392 0.50 0.42 15.35
C GLY A 392 1.47 0.67 16.49
N ASP A 393 2.21 1.77 16.40
CA ASP A 393 3.21 2.13 17.38
C ASP A 393 3.25 3.65 17.52
N GLN A 394 2.83 4.14 18.68
CA GLN A 394 2.70 5.58 18.95
C GLN A 394 4.06 6.25 19.20
N LYS A 395 5.11 5.46 19.43
CA LYS A 395 6.48 5.94 19.60
C LYS A 395 7.26 5.94 18.29
N GLN A 396 6.64 5.53 17.17
CA GLN A 396 7.18 5.65 15.79
C GLN A 396 6.47 6.75 14.99
N LEU A 397 6.76 6.86 13.68
CA LEU A 397 6.37 8.02 12.87
C LEU A 397 4.88 8.37 13.00
N PRO A 398 4.53 9.65 13.25
CA PRO A 398 3.16 10.14 13.21
C PRO A 398 2.66 10.28 11.77
N PRO A 399 1.37 10.61 11.56
CA PRO A 399 0.85 10.91 10.23
C PRO A 399 1.57 12.08 9.58
N PHE A 400 1.66 12.05 8.25
CA PHE A 400 2.15 13.22 7.51
C PHE A 400 1.13 14.36 7.62
N VAL A 401 1.54 15.47 8.21
CA VAL A 401 0.75 16.71 8.27
C VAL A 401 1.17 17.62 7.12
N ASP A 402 0.20 18.06 6.31
CA ASP A 402 0.42 19.01 5.21
C ASP A 402 1.00 20.34 5.73
N ALA A 403 1.81 21.03 4.91
CA ALA A 403 2.46 22.28 5.26
C ALA A 403 1.46 23.36 5.72
N VAL A 404 0.27 23.41 5.11
CA VAL A 404 -0.79 24.35 5.51
C VAL A 404 -1.24 24.12 6.96
N LEU A 405 -1.28 22.86 7.39
CA LEU A 405 -1.66 22.49 8.75
C LEU A 405 -0.49 22.55 9.75
N ARG A 406 0.73 22.85 9.27
CA ARG A 406 1.89 23.16 10.12
C ARG A 406 2.01 24.65 10.43
N ASP A 407 1.38 25.50 9.63
CA ASP A 407 1.35 26.94 9.84
C ASP A 407 0.37 27.27 10.98
N LYS A 408 0.94 27.67 12.12
CA LYS A 408 0.16 28.03 13.32
C LYS A 408 -0.82 29.16 13.05
N GLN A 409 -0.46 30.16 12.25
CA GLN A 409 -1.34 31.29 11.95
C GLN A 409 -2.54 30.85 11.11
N MET A 410 -2.35 29.90 10.19
CA MET A 410 -3.44 29.33 9.38
C MET A 410 -4.36 28.42 10.20
N VAL A 411 -3.81 27.67 11.16
CA VAL A 411 -4.59 26.78 12.04
C VAL A 411 -5.39 27.58 13.07
N GLU A 412 -4.75 28.56 13.71
CA GLU A 412 -5.37 29.45 14.70
C GLU A 412 -6.44 30.35 14.08
N SER A 413 -6.22 30.87 12.86
CA SER A 413 -7.22 31.68 12.14
C SER A 413 -8.47 30.90 11.71
N LYS A 414 -8.45 29.56 11.79
CA LYS A 414 -9.60 28.69 11.52
C LYS A 414 -10.19 28.05 12.77
N GLU A 415 -9.75 28.43 13.97
CA GLU A 415 -10.20 27.86 15.26
C GLU A 415 -10.04 26.32 15.34
N ILE A 416 -9.08 25.76 14.61
CA ILE A 416 -8.81 24.32 14.65
C ILE A 416 -7.81 24.04 15.76
N ASP A 417 -8.16 23.17 16.71
CA ASP A 417 -7.21 22.69 17.71
C ASP A 417 -6.05 21.92 17.02
N PRO A 418 -4.79 22.41 17.11
CA PRO A 418 -3.64 21.76 16.49
C PRO A 418 -3.41 20.32 16.98
N THR A 419 -3.88 19.97 18.17
CA THR A 419 -3.77 18.62 18.73
C THR A 419 -4.66 17.64 17.98
N VAL A 420 -5.85 18.07 17.54
CA VAL A 420 -6.80 17.26 16.76
C VAL A 420 -6.25 16.89 15.39
N VAL A 421 -5.38 17.73 14.83
CA VAL A 421 -4.74 17.48 13.53
C VAL A 421 -3.70 16.36 13.61
N ARG A 422 -3.03 16.21 14.76
CA ARG A 422 -1.93 15.25 14.95
C ARG A 422 -2.36 13.97 15.67
N GLU A 423 -3.42 14.03 16.46
CA GLU A 423 -3.92 12.87 17.20
C GLU A 423 -4.50 11.82 16.24
N THR A 424 -3.88 10.64 16.22
CA THR A 424 -4.40 9.48 15.49
C THR A 424 -5.55 8.82 16.24
N LEU A 425 -6.36 8.01 15.56
CA LEU A 425 -7.37 7.21 16.23
C LEU A 425 -6.74 6.25 17.27
N LEU A 426 -5.58 5.67 16.95
CA LEU A 426 -4.84 4.81 17.87
C LEU A 426 -4.46 5.54 19.17
N ALA A 427 -3.88 6.75 19.04
CA ALA A 427 -3.51 7.59 20.18
C ALA A 427 -4.75 7.98 21.00
N ARG A 428 -5.83 8.41 20.32
CA ARG A 428 -7.09 8.78 20.97
C ARG A 428 -7.66 7.65 21.81
N LEU A 429 -7.77 6.45 21.27
CA LEU A 429 -8.33 5.29 21.99
C LEU A 429 -7.48 4.94 23.21
N SER A 430 -6.15 4.98 23.06
CA SER A 430 -5.22 4.65 24.13
C SER A 430 -5.26 5.68 25.26
N ASN A 431 -5.34 6.97 24.91
CA ASN A 431 -5.38 8.08 25.87
C ASN A 431 -6.74 8.24 26.55
N ARG A 432 -7.84 7.85 25.90
CA ARG A 432 -9.21 7.99 26.41
C ARG A 432 -9.75 6.74 27.12
N GLY A 433 -8.86 5.88 27.61
CA GLY A 433 -9.22 4.83 28.55
C GLY A 433 -9.88 3.61 27.92
N ILE A 434 -9.44 3.18 26.73
CA ILE A 434 -9.81 1.85 26.23
C ILE A 434 -9.47 0.77 27.29
N PRO A 435 -10.41 -0.14 27.63
CA PRO A 435 -10.23 -1.12 28.71
C PRO A 435 -9.04 -2.06 28.49
N ALA A 436 -8.51 -2.60 29.58
CA ALA A 436 -7.36 -3.52 29.55
C ALA A 436 -7.61 -4.78 28.70
N HIS A 437 -8.82 -5.31 28.65
CA HIS A 437 -9.16 -6.47 27.80
C HIS A 437 -9.22 -6.14 26.30
N ALA A 438 -9.32 -4.87 25.94
CA ALA A 438 -9.41 -4.38 24.56
C ALA A 438 -8.10 -3.73 24.08
N ARG A 439 -7.01 -3.84 24.85
CA ARG A 439 -5.69 -3.35 24.47
C ARG A 439 -4.58 -4.31 24.89
N ALA A 440 -3.52 -4.39 24.11
CA ALA A 440 -2.32 -5.12 24.50
C ALA A 440 -1.07 -4.60 23.78
N MET A 441 0.09 -4.92 24.34
CA MET A 441 1.39 -4.62 23.76
C MET A 441 2.10 -5.93 23.36
N LEU A 442 2.67 -5.94 22.16
CA LEU A 442 3.62 -6.96 21.73
C LEU A 442 4.99 -6.57 22.28
N TYR A 443 5.47 -7.17 23.37
CA TYR A 443 6.68 -6.69 24.05
C TYR A 443 7.95 -7.49 23.71
N ARG A 444 7.83 -8.68 23.09
CA ARG A 444 8.98 -9.51 22.70
C ARG A 444 9.50 -9.16 21.31
N GLN A 445 10.69 -8.56 21.24
CA GLN A 445 11.37 -8.17 20.00
C GLN A 445 12.31 -9.29 19.50
N HIS A 446 12.33 -9.48 18.17
CA HIS A 446 13.05 -10.56 17.48
C HIS A 446 14.05 -10.05 16.42
N ARG A 447 14.16 -8.73 16.22
CA ARG A 447 14.95 -8.13 15.14
C ARG A 447 16.38 -7.84 15.59
N MET A 448 16.50 -7.16 16.71
CA MET A 448 17.70 -6.50 17.17
C MET A 448 18.49 -7.44 18.08
N VAL A 449 19.81 -7.41 17.99
CA VAL A 449 20.68 -7.98 19.02
C VAL A 449 20.40 -7.32 20.38
N PRO A 450 20.61 -8.02 21.51
CA PRO A 450 20.23 -7.52 22.84
C PRO A 450 20.75 -6.13 23.18
N GLY A 451 21.98 -5.77 22.78
CA GLY A 451 22.53 -4.43 23.03
C GLY A 451 21.72 -3.31 22.37
N ILE A 452 21.32 -3.49 21.10
CA ILE A 452 20.48 -2.53 20.37
C ILE A 452 19.06 -2.56 20.92
N GLY A 453 18.49 -3.76 21.15
CA GLY A 453 17.15 -3.90 21.70
C GLY A 453 16.98 -3.23 23.07
N SER A 454 17.99 -3.34 23.94
CA SER A 454 17.98 -2.73 25.29
C SER A 454 18.10 -1.21 25.24
N LEU A 455 18.92 -0.65 24.33
CA LEU A 455 18.95 0.79 24.07
C LEU A 455 17.56 1.29 23.66
N ILE A 456 16.95 0.64 22.67
CA ILE A 456 15.63 1.04 22.16
C ILE A 456 14.57 0.93 23.26
N SER A 457 14.57 -0.18 24.00
CA SER A 457 13.67 -0.43 25.13
C SER A 457 13.78 0.66 26.18
N THR A 458 14.98 0.94 26.67
CA THR A 458 15.23 1.89 27.76
C THR A 458 14.88 3.31 27.37
N VAL A 459 15.35 3.75 26.20
CA VAL A 459 15.15 5.14 25.75
C VAL A 459 13.70 5.33 25.30
N PHE A 460 13.14 4.50 24.44
CA PHE A 460 11.87 4.82 23.78
C PHE A 460 10.63 4.16 24.39
N TYR A 461 10.80 3.10 25.19
CA TYR A 461 9.71 2.26 25.70
C TYR A 461 9.83 1.97 27.21
N ASN A 462 10.51 2.83 27.97
CA ASN A 462 10.62 2.72 29.44
C ASN A 462 11.14 1.36 29.96
N GLY A 463 11.91 0.62 29.16
CA GLY A 463 12.43 -0.69 29.53
C GLY A 463 11.43 -1.85 29.34
N GLU A 464 10.27 -1.63 28.71
CA GLU A 464 9.21 -2.63 28.60
C GLU A 464 9.44 -3.69 27.50
N LEU A 465 10.44 -3.52 26.61
CA LEU A 465 10.73 -4.51 25.57
C LEU A 465 11.68 -5.60 26.05
N GLU A 466 11.33 -6.85 25.74
CA GLU A 466 12.15 -8.03 25.99
C GLU A 466 12.84 -8.52 24.70
N ASN A 467 14.09 -8.94 24.82
CA ASN A 467 14.80 -9.61 23.72
C ASN A 467 14.39 -11.09 23.69
N ALA A 468 13.74 -11.53 22.60
CA ALA A 468 13.27 -12.91 22.48
C ALA A 468 14.40 -13.93 22.25
N GLY A 469 15.60 -13.47 21.90
CA GLY A 469 16.78 -14.31 21.71
C GLY A 469 18.04 -13.49 21.49
N GLU A 470 19.15 -14.20 21.27
CA GLU A 470 20.49 -13.62 21.06
C GLU A 470 21.00 -14.01 19.68
N PRO A 471 20.56 -13.31 18.61
CA PRO A 471 21.03 -13.61 17.27
C PRO A 471 22.55 -13.40 17.20
N LYS A 472 23.27 -14.37 16.64
CA LYS A 472 24.73 -14.30 16.51
C LYS A 472 25.12 -13.19 15.54
N VAL A 473 25.91 -12.24 16.03
CA VAL A 473 26.46 -11.15 15.21
C VAL A 473 27.43 -11.75 14.17
N PRO A 474 27.28 -11.45 12.87
CA PRO A 474 28.24 -11.85 11.85
C PRO A 474 29.67 -11.35 12.20
N PRO A 475 30.71 -12.20 12.11
CA PRO A 475 32.07 -11.81 12.51
C PRO A 475 32.61 -10.52 11.86
N PRO A 476 32.36 -10.21 10.57
CA PRO A 476 32.75 -8.93 9.98
C PRO A 476 32.17 -7.72 10.70
N ILE A 477 30.89 -7.79 11.06
CA ILE A 477 30.17 -6.70 11.75
C ILE A 477 30.69 -6.58 13.18
N ALA A 478 30.90 -7.71 13.87
CA ALA A 478 31.45 -7.72 15.22
C ALA A 478 32.85 -7.10 15.27
N GLN A 479 33.73 -7.43 14.33
CA GLN A 479 35.08 -6.85 14.26
C GLN A 479 35.06 -5.37 13.88
N TRP A 480 34.21 -4.99 12.92
CA TRP A 480 34.03 -3.60 12.50
C TRP A 480 33.61 -2.70 13.67
N LEU A 481 32.74 -3.20 14.56
CA LEU A 481 32.28 -2.48 15.76
C LEU A 481 33.07 -2.82 17.04
N GLU A 482 34.25 -3.42 16.92
CA GLU A 482 35.13 -3.71 18.07
C GLU A 482 34.41 -4.52 19.18
N GLN A 483 33.61 -5.51 18.77
CA GLN A 483 32.81 -6.42 19.59
C GLN A 483 31.64 -5.77 20.37
N ARG A 484 31.26 -4.54 20.00
CA ARG A 484 30.14 -3.82 20.65
C ARG A 484 29.05 -3.52 19.63
N PRO A 485 27.79 -3.91 19.84
CA PRO A 485 26.74 -3.73 18.85
C PRO A 485 26.41 -2.26 18.52
N ILE A 486 26.81 -1.31 19.39
CA ILE A 486 26.55 0.12 19.20
C ILE A 486 27.86 0.91 19.29
N VAL A 487 28.17 1.70 18.25
CA VAL A 487 29.32 2.61 18.24
C VAL A 487 28.89 4.00 17.75
N TRP A 488 29.27 5.05 18.47
CA TRP A 488 29.11 6.44 18.04
C TRP A 488 30.48 7.04 17.73
N HIS A 489 30.72 7.41 16.47
CA HIS A 489 31.86 8.21 16.03
C HIS A 489 31.55 9.70 16.14
N SER A 490 32.06 10.32 17.20
CA SER A 490 31.87 11.72 17.54
C SER A 490 32.76 12.61 16.68
N THR A 491 32.14 13.59 16.01
CA THR A 491 32.85 14.65 15.27
C THR A 491 33.10 15.90 16.13
N SER A 492 32.81 15.86 17.43
CA SER A 492 32.83 17.04 18.32
C SER A 492 34.19 17.72 18.46
N LYS A 493 35.30 17.03 18.16
CA LYS A 493 36.66 17.60 18.21
C LYS A 493 37.20 18.01 16.83
N GLU A 494 36.42 17.81 15.77
CA GLU A 494 36.81 18.15 14.40
C GLU A 494 36.49 19.61 14.06
N ASN A 495 37.35 20.25 13.26
CA ASN A 495 37.23 21.67 12.90
C ASN A 495 36.05 21.95 11.95
N ASP A 496 35.73 21.01 11.04
CA ASP A 496 34.71 21.16 9.99
C ASP A 496 33.38 20.45 10.33
N ARG A 497 33.08 20.31 11.62
CA ARG A 497 31.91 19.52 12.08
C ARG A 497 30.55 20.15 11.83
N SER A 498 30.51 21.44 11.48
CA SER A 498 29.27 22.19 11.34
C SER A 498 28.49 21.84 10.07
N GLU A 499 27.16 21.92 10.18
CA GLU A 499 26.23 21.72 9.05
C GLU A 499 26.34 22.83 7.98
N GLN A 500 26.00 22.49 6.74
CA GLN A 500 25.92 23.40 5.59
C GLN A 500 24.51 23.40 5.00
N ARG A 501 24.06 24.58 4.54
CA ARG A 501 22.77 24.74 3.86
C ARG A 501 22.92 24.38 2.39
N ALA A 502 22.07 23.49 1.88
CA ALA A 502 22.01 23.15 0.46
C ALA A 502 21.05 24.07 -0.31
N ASN A 503 21.18 24.08 -1.65
CA ASN A 503 20.36 24.92 -2.55
C ASN A 503 18.85 24.67 -2.45
N ASN A 504 18.44 23.46 -2.07
CA ASN A 504 17.04 23.10 -1.86
C ASN A 504 16.50 23.50 -0.47
N GLY A 505 17.29 24.24 0.32
CA GLY A 505 16.92 24.70 1.66
C GLY A 505 17.10 23.68 2.79
N SER A 506 17.43 22.41 2.47
CA SER A 506 17.76 21.35 3.45
C SER A 506 19.21 21.48 3.94
N TRP A 507 19.59 20.65 4.91
CA TRP A 507 20.93 20.61 5.51
C TRP A 507 21.74 19.40 5.07
N MET A 508 23.05 19.56 5.03
CA MET A 508 24.04 18.50 4.80
C MET A 508 25.27 18.72 5.70
N ASN A 509 26.03 17.66 5.94
CA ASN A 509 27.29 17.69 6.68
C ASN A 509 28.35 16.91 5.90
N PRO A 510 29.23 17.60 5.15
CA PRO A 510 30.27 16.94 4.36
C PRO A 510 31.29 16.19 5.20
N LEU A 511 31.54 16.62 6.45
CA LEU A 511 32.41 15.87 7.34
C LEU A 511 31.78 14.50 7.61
N GLU A 512 30.55 14.43 8.11
CA GLU A 512 29.89 13.14 8.37
C GLU A 512 29.85 12.21 7.15
N ALA A 513 29.74 12.75 5.93
CA ALA A 513 29.85 11.96 4.70
C ALA A 513 31.24 11.35 4.50
N LYS A 514 32.32 12.11 4.75
CA LYS A 514 33.70 11.59 4.74
C LYS A 514 33.89 10.47 5.77
N TRP A 515 33.32 10.62 6.97
CA TRP A 515 33.39 9.60 8.02
C TRP A 515 32.63 8.34 7.65
N THR A 516 31.43 8.51 7.11
CA THR A 516 30.61 7.40 6.62
C THR A 516 31.39 6.59 5.58
N ARG A 517 32.09 7.24 4.65
CA ARG A 517 32.98 6.56 3.69
C ARG A 517 33.99 5.64 4.37
N VAL A 518 34.79 6.21 5.29
CA VAL A 518 35.84 5.47 6.00
C VAL A 518 35.26 4.27 6.75
N LEU A 519 34.07 4.43 7.35
CA LEU A 519 33.41 3.37 8.07
C LEU A 519 32.92 2.25 7.16
N LEU A 520 32.35 2.59 6.00
CA LEU A 520 31.94 1.61 4.98
C LEU A 520 33.15 0.88 4.39
N ASP A 521 34.26 1.57 4.13
CA ASP A 521 35.48 0.97 3.61
C ASP A 521 36.11 0.00 4.62
N ARG A 522 36.06 0.35 5.92
CA ARG A 522 36.47 -0.57 6.99
C ARG A 522 35.56 -1.80 7.08
N LEU A 523 34.25 -1.63 6.93
CA LEU A 523 33.31 -2.76 6.93
C LEU A 523 33.54 -3.68 5.72
N GLU A 524 33.77 -3.11 4.53
CA GLU A 524 34.14 -3.86 3.32
C GLU A 524 35.46 -4.63 3.51
N PHE A 525 36.46 -4.03 4.17
CA PHE A 525 37.71 -4.71 4.51
C PHE A 525 37.46 -5.95 5.40
N PHE A 526 36.66 -5.82 6.46
CA PHE A 526 36.34 -6.97 7.31
C PHE A 526 35.45 -7.99 6.59
N ALA A 527 34.50 -7.55 5.76
CA ALA A 527 33.62 -8.43 5.00
C ALA A 527 34.40 -9.26 3.98
N SER A 528 35.30 -8.63 3.23
CA SER A 528 36.18 -9.30 2.27
C SER A 528 37.15 -10.27 2.95
N ALA A 529 37.66 -9.95 4.14
CA ALA A 529 38.51 -10.86 4.90
C ALA A 529 37.80 -12.16 5.34
N HIS A 530 36.47 -12.14 5.44
CA HIS A 530 35.65 -13.31 5.78
C HIS A 530 34.94 -13.92 4.56
N ALA A 531 35.14 -13.35 3.37
CA ALA A 531 34.56 -13.89 2.15
C ALA A 531 35.17 -15.26 1.84
N PRO A 532 34.35 -16.27 1.49
CA PRO A 532 34.82 -17.55 0.97
C PRO A 532 35.83 -17.37 -0.16
N LYS A 533 36.90 -18.18 -0.17
CA LYS A 533 37.89 -18.17 -1.25
C LYS A 533 37.20 -18.47 -2.60
N HIS A 534 37.68 -17.82 -3.68
CA HIS A 534 37.21 -18.08 -5.04
C HIS A 534 37.24 -19.58 -5.35
N GLY A 535 36.13 -20.13 -5.84
CA GLY A 535 35.98 -21.55 -6.18
C GLY A 535 35.35 -22.43 -5.09
N SER A 536 35.00 -21.89 -3.92
CA SER A 536 34.33 -22.64 -2.83
C SER A 536 32.88 -23.05 -3.11
N GLY A 537 32.26 -22.52 -4.19
CA GLY A 537 30.87 -22.82 -4.56
C GLY A 537 29.80 -22.26 -3.60
N VAL A 538 30.20 -21.58 -2.52
CA VAL A 538 29.29 -20.95 -1.56
C VAL A 538 28.98 -19.52 -2.01
N PRO A 539 27.70 -19.17 -2.26
CA PRO A 539 27.31 -17.78 -2.55
C PRO A 539 27.62 -16.88 -1.35
N VAL A 540 28.28 -15.75 -1.59
CA VAL A 540 28.48 -14.72 -0.57
C VAL A 540 27.31 -13.76 -0.64
N GLU A 541 26.38 -13.83 0.30
CA GLU A 541 25.34 -12.81 0.42
C GLU A 541 25.97 -11.51 0.96
N PRO A 542 25.85 -10.37 0.25
CA PRO A 542 26.36 -9.10 0.74
C PRO A 542 25.70 -8.69 2.06
N ILE A 543 26.49 -8.04 2.93
CA ILE A 543 25.95 -7.46 4.17
C ILE A 543 25.04 -6.29 3.79
N LYS A 544 23.78 -6.31 4.25
CA LYS A 544 22.84 -5.24 3.99
C LYS A 544 23.12 -4.05 4.90
N VAL A 545 23.55 -2.95 4.31
CA VAL A 545 23.88 -1.70 5.02
C VAL A 545 22.94 -0.61 4.58
N VAL A 546 22.36 0.11 5.53
CA VAL A 546 21.62 1.33 5.23
C VAL A 546 22.26 2.52 5.92
N VAL A 547 22.50 3.58 5.14
CA VAL A 547 22.89 4.88 5.67
C VAL A 547 21.65 5.76 5.77
N LEU A 548 21.30 6.14 7.00
CA LEU A 548 20.10 6.92 7.32
C LEU A 548 20.46 8.33 7.76
N THR A 549 19.64 9.29 7.35
CA THR A 549 19.70 10.69 7.80
C THR A 549 18.29 11.30 7.82
N GLY A 550 18.10 12.34 8.62
CA GLY A 550 16.84 13.11 8.62
C GLY A 550 16.69 14.06 7.43
N TYR A 551 17.73 14.27 6.62
CA TYR A 551 17.80 15.37 5.68
C TYR A 551 17.99 14.91 4.24
N SER A 552 17.12 15.35 3.34
CA SER A 552 17.16 14.94 1.92
C SER A 552 18.43 15.39 1.21
N ALA A 553 18.95 16.59 1.54
CA ALA A 553 20.24 17.05 1.02
C ALA A 553 21.41 16.20 1.51
N GLN A 554 21.45 15.82 2.79
CA GLN A 554 22.48 14.91 3.30
C GLN A 554 22.40 13.54 2.64
N ARG A 555 21.20 12.99 2.46
CA ARG A 555 20.99 11.71 1.77
C ARG A 555 21.56 11.75 0.35
N SER A 556 21.23 12.80 -0.42
CA SER A 556 21.77 12.99 -1.77
C SER A 556 23.28 13.20 -1.77
N HIS A 557 23.81 13.93 -0.79
CA HIS A 557 25.25 14.14 -0.68
C HIS A 557 26.01 12.85 -0.40
N LEU A 558 25.52 12.03 0.54
CA LEU A 558 26.06 10.70 0.86
C LEU A 558 26.00 9.76 -0.34
N GLU A 559 24.85 9.65 -0.99
CA GLU A 559 24.67 8.80 -2.17
C GLU A 559 25.64 9.20 -3.29
N ASN A 560 25.68 10.48 -3.66
CA ASN A 560 26.57 10.97 -4.72
C ASN A 560 28.05 10.76 -4.41
N ALA A 561 28.44 10.84 -3.12
CA ALA A 561 29.83 10.69 -2.71
C ALA A 561 30.28 9.22 -2.64
N LEU A 562 29.36 8.27 -2.43
CA LEU A 562 29.70 6.91 -2.00
C LEU A 562 29.18 5.81 -2.91
N GLN A 563 28.14 6.07 -3.71
CA GLN A 563 27.48 5.04 -4.53
C GLN A 563 28.36 4.55 -5.69
N SER A 564 29.29 5.37 -6.18
CA SER A 564 30.20 5.01 -7.27
C SER A 564 31.42 4.19 -6.83
N GLU A 565 31.63 4.02 -5.53
CA GLU A 565 32.78 3.30 -4.98
C GLU A 565 32.44 1.80 -4.82
N PRO A 566 33.20 0.88 -5.46
CA PRO A 566 32.88 -0.54 -5.49
C PRO A 566 33.07 -1.18 -4.11
N ARG A 567 32.00 -1.80 -3.58
CA ARG A 567 31.99 -2.56 -2.33
C ARG A 567 31.26 -3.89 -2.54
N PRO A 568 31.91 -4.88 -3.19
CA PRO A 568 31.23 -6.09 -3.65
C PRO A 568 30.65 -6.97 -2.54
N HIS A 569 31.08 -6.78 -1.29
CA HIS A 569 30.57 -7.55 -0.15
C HIS A 569 29.49 -6.80 0.65
N LEU A 570 29.14 -5.56 0.25
CA LEU A 570 28.11 -4.76 0.89
C LEU A 570 27.00 -4.40 -0.10
N ASP A 571 25.75 -4.49 0.35
CA ASP A 571 24.59 -3.92 -0.32
C ASP A 571 24.23 -2.62 0.42
N VAL A 572 24.66 -1.47 -0.12
CA VAL A 572 24.57 -0.17 0.55
C VAL A 572 23.45 0.68 -0.03
N GLU A 573 22.48 1.05 0.82
CA GLU A 573 21.38 1.94 0.47
C GLU A 573 21.43 3.27 1.23
N PHE A 574 20.97 4.36 0.59
CA PHE A 574 20.95 5.71 1.17
C PHE A 574 19.52 6.27 1.24
N HIS A 575 18.99 6.42 2.45
CA HIS A 575 17.60 6.82 2.63
C HIS A 575 17.42 7.90 3.70
N THR A 576 16.37 8.70 3.54
CA THR A 576 15.82 9.44 4.68
C THR A 576 15.09 8.48 5.60
N VAL A 577 15.02 8.80 6.90
CA VAL A 577 14.32 7.95 7.90
C VAL A 577 12.88 7.62 7.46
N ASP A 578 12.12 8.62 6.99
CA ASP A 578 10.76 8.47 6.48
C ASP A 578 10.62 7.43 5.37
N ALA A 579 11.57 7.45 4.43
CA ALA A 579 11.54 6.61 3.24
C ALA A 579 11.93 5.15 3.53
N TYR A 580 12.59 4.89 4.67
CA TYR A 580 13.07 3.56 5.05
C TYR A 580 12.19 2.85 6.08
N GLN A 581 11.01 3.38 6.38
CA GLN A 581 10.12 2.75 7.35
C GLN A 581 9.63 1.37 6.88
N GLY A 582 9.45 0.46 7.85
CA GLY A 582 8.98 -0.90 7.60
C GLY A 582 10.08 -1.84 7.13
N ARG A 583 11.25 -1.33 6.76
CA ARG A 583 12.44 -2.08 6.36
C ARG A 583 13.39 -2.28 7.56
N GLU A 584 14.40 -3.10 7.35
CA GLU A 584 15.48 -3.40 8.29
C GLU A 584 16.76 -3.74 7.51
N ALA A 585 17.90 -3.54 8.16
CA ALA A 585 19.23 -3.81 7.59
C ALA A 585 20.10 -4.54 8.62
N ASP A 586 21.12 -5.25 8.16
CA ASP A 586 22.08 -5.91 9.05
C ASP A 586 22.87 -4.85 9.84
N VAL A 587 23.24 -3.77 9.16
CA VAL A 587 23.93 -2.60 9.71
C VAL A 587 23.16 -1.32 9.38
N VAL A 588 23.02 -0.43 10.37
CA VAL A 588 22.59 0.96 10.16
C VAL A 588 23.74 1.90 10.48
N VAL A 589 24.03 2.82 9.57
CA VAL A 589 24.86 4.01 9.82
C VAL A 589 23.94 5.24 9.86
N PHE A 590 23.79 5.87 11.02
CA PHE A 590 22.96 7.07 11.18
C PHE A 590 23.81 8.34 11.20
N SER A 591 23.62 9.20 10.20
CA SER A 591 24.25 10.54 10.10
C SER A 591 23.36 11.59 10.75
N VAL A 592 23.84 12.15 11.87
CA VAL A 592 23.14 13.16 12.68
C VAL A 592 22.90 14.45 11.88
N THR A 593 23.83 14.79 10.98
CA THR A 593 23.87 15.95 10.09
C THR A 593 24.00 17.30 10.80
N ARG A 594 23.20 17.53 11.85
CA ARG A 594 23.15 18.83 12.52
C ARG A 594 24.28 18.99 13.51
N SER A 595 24.94 20.14 13.42
CA SER A 595 25.88 20.66 14.40
C SER A 595 25.94 22.16 14.17
N ASN A 596 25.36 22.92 15.10
CA ASN A 596 25.27 24.37 15.00
C ASN A 596 25.31 25.02 16.38
N ARG A 597 25.90 26.22 16.45
CA ARG A 597 26.02 27.01 17.69
C ARG A 597 24.69 27.55 18.22
N GLN A 598 23.63 27.49 17.41
CA GLN A 598 22.30 28.03 17.75
C GLN A 598 21.45 27.03 18.55
N GLY A 599 21.92 25.78 18.74
CA GLY A 599 21.16 24.74 19.44
C GLY A 599 19.89 24.31 18.72
N LYS A 600 19.79 24.51 17.39
CA LYS A 600 18.56 24.21 16.64
C LYS A 600 18.50 22.75 16.22
N ALA A 601 17.83 21.90 17.00
CA ALA A 601 17.65 20.47 16.71
C ALA A 601 17.05 20.18 15.31
N GLY A 602 16.04 20.94 14.87
CA GLY A 602 15.32 20.66 13.62
C GLY A 602 14.69 19.26 13.63
N PHE A 603 14.99 18.43 12.62
CA PHE A 603 14.53 17.04 12.52
C PHE A 603 14.86 16.22 13.77
N LEU A 604 16.01 16.48 14.39
CA LEU A 604 16.46 15.75 15.59
C LEU A 604 15.57 15.99 16.81
N ALA A 605 14.64 16.95 16.76
CA ALA A 605 13.68 17.16 17.84
C ALA A 605 12.58 16.09 17.89
N GLU A 606 12.35 15.36 16.80
CA GLU A 606 11.28 14.37 16.70
C GLU A 606 11.76 13.01 17.22
N ARG A 607 11.41 12.69 18.47
CA ARG A 607 11.77 11.45 19.18
C ARG A 607 11.41 10.21 18.36
N GLU A 608 10.23 10.22 17.75
CA GLU A 608 9.68 9.13 16.97
C GLU A 608 10.54 8.79 15.76
N ARG A 609 11.15 9.81 15.14
CA ARG A 609 12.03 9.62 13.99
C ARG A 609 13.36 9.02 14.39
N ILE A 610 13.90 9.44 15.54
CA ILE A 610 15.13 8.86 16.09
C ILE A 610 14.89 7.39 16.44
N ASN A 611 13.79 7.09 17.13
CA ASN A 611 13.38 5.70 17.42
C ASN A 611 13.35 4.86 16.14
N VAL A 612 12.66 5.36 15.11
CA VAL A 612 12.57 4.69 13.81
C VAL A 612 13.93 4.49 13.18
N ALA A 613 14.84 5.48 13.21
CA ALA A 613 16.15 5.38 12.60
C ALA A 613 17.03 4.31 13.26
N LEU A 614 17.11 4.35 14.60
CA LEU A 614 17.99 3.47 15.37
C LEU A 614 17.46 2.04 15.43
N SER A 615 16.14 1.84 15.38
CA SER A 615 15.50 0.51 15.44
C SER A 615 15.49 -0.27 14.11
N ARG A 616 16.20 0.19 13.07
CA ARG A 616 16.32 -0.53 11.78
C ARG A 616 17.47 -1.52 11.75
N ALA A 617 18.42 -1.41 12.67
CA ALA A 617 19.59 -2.26 12.74
C ALA A 617 19.24 -3.63 13.32
N ARG A 618 19.72 -4.70 12.70
CA ARG A 618 19.65 -6.06 13.26
C ARG A 618 20.86 -6.36 14.13
N PHE A 619 22.06 -6.17 13.59
CA PHE A 619 23.31 -6.61 14.22
C PHE A 619 24.23 -5.46 14.63
N GLY A 620 24.27 -4.37 13.86
CA GLY A 620 25.19 -3.26 14.10
C GLY A 620 24.55 -1.89 13.94
N LEU A 621 24.73 -1.03 14.95
CA LEU A 621 24.28 0.36 14.93
C LEU A 621 25.49 1.30 15.06
N CYS A 622 25.73 2.09 14.02
CA CYS A 622 26.78 3.10 14.01
C CYS A 622 26.19 4.50 13.91
N LEU A 623 26.53 5.40 14.84
CA LEU A 623 26.16 6.82 14.76
C LEU A 623 27.36 7.65 14.33
N VAL A 624 27.15 8.65 13.48
CA VAL A 624 28.17 9.59 13.02
C VAL A 624 27.65 11.00 13.21
N GLY A 625 28.35 11.82 14.00
CA GLY A 625 27.95 13.20 14.23
C GLY A 625 28.49 13.80 15.52
N ASP A 626 28.17 15.08 15.76
CA ASP A 626 28.69 15.87 16.88
C ASP A 626 27.97 15.48 18.20
N ALA A 627 28.61 14.64 19.01
CA ALA A 627 28.03 14.13 20.25
C ALA A 627 27.85 15.23 21.32
N GLU A 628 28.79 16.17 21.44
CA GLU A 628 28.66 17.35 22.32
C GLU A 628 27.47 18.22 21.90
N TYR A 629 27.26 18.44 20.61
CA TYR A 629 26.06 19.12 20.13
C TYR A 629 24.80 18.35 20.53
N CYS A 630 24.74 17.04 20.31
CA CYS A 630 23.59 16.22 20.73
C CYS A 630 23.34 16.28 22.24
N ARG A 631 24.40 16.27 23.07
CA ARG A 631 24.30 16.48 24.52
C ARG A 631 23.70 17.85 24.86
N SER A 632 24.14 18.88 24.15
CA SER A 632 23.67 20.26 24.37
C SER A 632 22.18 20.46 24.07
N LEU A 633 21.57 19.58 23.28
CA LEU A 633 20.13 19.61 23.01
C LEU A 633 19.30 19.20 24.24
N GLY A 634 19.86 18.41 25.16
CA GLY A 634 19.16 17.89 26.33
C GLY A 634 17.80 17.26 25.96
N GLY A 635 16.75 17.58 26.72
CA GLY A 635 15.40 17.09 26.48
C GLY A 635 14.74 17.54 25.17
N GLN A 636 15.40 18.38 24.35
CA GLN A 636 14.89 18.69 23.01
C GLN A 636 15.06 17.53 22.03
N SER A 637 15.97 16.58 22.28
CA SER A 637 16.23 15.45 21.38
C SER A 637 16.53 14.18 22.15
N ALA A 638 15.94 13.06 21.71
CA ALA A 638 16.25 11.75 22.27
C ALA A 638 17.72 11.33 22.07
N LEU A 639 18.46 11.99 21.18
CA LEU A 639 19.90 11.73 21.01
C LEU A 639 20.74 12.07 22.24
N SER A 640 20.28 12.98 23.11
CA SER A 640 20.94 13.24 24.40
C SER A 640 20.84 11.99 25.30
N GLU A 641 19.64 11.42 25.43
CA GLU A 641 19.40 10.19 26.21
C GLU A 641 20.11 8.98 25.60
N VAL A 642 20.18 8.87 24.26
CA VAL A 642 20.95 7.83 23.57
C VAL A 642 22.44 7.95 23.89
N LEU A 643 22.99 9.17 23.92
CA LEU A 643 24.39 9.40 24.29
C LEU A 643 24.64 9.02 25.75
N GLU A 644 23.76 9.42 26.67
CA GLU A 644 23.83 9.04 28.09
C GLU A 644 23.77 7.52 28.28
N TYR A 645 22.90 6.83 27.54
CA TYR A 645 22.83 5.37 27.53
C TYR A 645 24.15 4.75 27.03
N ILE A 646 24.71 5.26 25.93
CA ILE A 646 25.97 4.76 25.37
C ILE A 646 27.13 4.93 26.36
N GLN A 647 27.18 6.04 27.09
CA GLN A 647 28.22 6.31 28.08
C GLN A 647 28.07 5.44 29.35
N SER A 648 26.85 5.06 29.71
CA SER A 648 26.57 4.22 30.88
C SER A 648 26.67 2.71 30.63
N HIS A 649 26.75 2.26 29.38
CA HIS A 649 26.78 0.84 29.01
C HIS A 649 28.03 0.45 28.18
N PRO A 650 29.25 0.56 28.74
CA PRO A 650 30.51 0.37 27.99
C PRO A 650 30.71 -1.06 27.45
N ASP A 651 30.01 -2.05 27.99
CA ASP A 651 30.09 -3.45 27.56
C ASP A 651 29.39 -3.67 26.20
N SER A 652 28.31 -2.95 25.94
CA SER A 652 27.53 -3.04 24.69
C SER A 652 27.71 -1.84 23.75
N CYS A 653 28.29 -0.75 24.25
CA CYS A 653 28.35 0.53 23.56
C CYS A 653 29.76 1.13 23.56
N ARG A 654 30.08 1.94 22.54
CA ARG A 654 31.32 2.74 22.50
C ARG A 654 31.09 4.13 21.95
N LEU A 655 31.57 5.14 22.65
CA LEU A 655 31.76 6.49 22.11
C LEU A 655 33.24 6.63 21.68
N LYS A 656 33.48 6.98 20.42
CA LYS A 656 34.82 7.26 19.90
C LYS A 656 34.92 8.74 19.53
N GLU A 657 35.95 9.40 20.05
CA GLU A 657 36.35 10.75 19.68
C GLU A 657 37.40 10.63 18.58
N GLY A 658 37.15 11.12 17.37
CA GLY A 658 38.13 10.97 16.30
C GLY A 658 38.13 9.55 15.67
N ILE A 659 38.98 9.34 14.65
CA ILE A 659 39.00 8.12 13.80
C ILE A 659 40.08 7.12 14.23
N THR A 660 40.82 7.42 15.31
CA THR A 660 41.94 6.60 15.77
C THR A 660 41.56 5.17 16.19
#